data_AF-A0A942Z2J1-F1
#
_entry.id   AF-A0A942Z2J1-F1
#
_cell.length_a   1.000
_cell.length_b   1.000
_cell.length_c   1.000
_cell.angle_alpha   90.00
_cell.angle_beta   90.00
_cell.angle_gamma   90.00
#
_symmetry.space_group_name_H-M   'P 1'
#
loop_
_entity.id
_entity.type
_entity.pdbx_description
1 polymer ?
#
loop_
_entity_poly.entity_id
_entity_poly.type
_entity_poly.pdbx_seq_one_letter_code
_entity_poly.pdbx_strand_id
1 'polypeptide(L)'
;MPLSKYVKMFSIAIITVMMLTMLPKHEYAKIPDDAVMFQDFEGSNTMFTAAQGATGALSEVEAYEGEQSLKYEVLESGDPSVGKGSISIKSMGQPVDATGMEYFVFYIKDTQGSNTIKVSLTDSNGHSTDFGWKAMSTKKNEWVRYEVPMSSFTGIDFSSISEVRIGQWNEGIYYIDQLFFAKSLPPIPPDQPTAFHPSGEYDNFVVVELRTYSVGADIYYTTDGSIPTKESSLYKGPLRLEASTTLKAVAYNPKGDIYSEISTFDYVIHQSQDLLKPKASPAAGTYAVAQAVELSASEGAAIYYTTDGKNPTTSSKKYSQPIKLSKNTVIKAIAVKGQYKSEVAVNDYTIDKHSTPFLKADGKKMRNHYGSGDEVVLRGTNAGGWLVMESWMSPTNSPDQKTTIKTLTDRFGGETAWELINLYQDHYWTEADFDNIKEAGMNIVRLPFSYFEMLHEDGSLKDTAFDRMDWFVEEAAKREIYVILDMHGAPGSQNGKDHSGDTSRPDIGNLFGNKENMDKTIFLWGKIAERYKDEKWLAGYDLLNEPGGATGIEQFDFYDQLYKAIREKDKNHIMFIEAIWEPYHLPKPDLYGWENVVYSYHFYGWDNIDSFPSQKRFTDSKIPMVNEMTNYNVPLLVGEFTLFNNLQSWDYALNVYEEQGWSFTTWSYKVTGEGSSWGMYTGNPPKVNIQRDSEEEIRSKWSQVGTNTSFERNDYFVDVIRNYASPDFRSIDERMWIANFEGLDKSTSFDTGSWAAASLDFENKASGEASLKLVVNNDGNKDVTQQYVSFKTSVNLVDEANKYPKYLLFDVFNGTGKESNVAVTLIDKNGKQATASTHAQTKALANAWSRVPLLLKSVDGEIDKSSIVEIRLAMEDPGTYNFDNIFVGQSFSNNVPAKIDILTVRGLVEKADIQPGGIRNAVLVQLDNAERDFKKADDFAKQGKEKQAEQARKNGYKTLDSLKDFVSKHLGKHIREEDAAKIVSTLDYIIAKKTMTP
;
A
#
# COMPACT_ATOMS: atom_id res chain seq x y z
N MET A 1 -46.63 -40.31 24.70
CA MET A 1 -45.17 -40.24 24.41
C MET A 1 -44.60 -41.65 24.46
N PRO A 2 -43.98 -42.17 23.39
CA PRO A 2 -43.50 -43.54 23.35
C PRO A 2 -42.03 -43.68 23.78
N LEU A 3 -41.70 -44.91 24.16
CA LEU A 3 -40.49 -45.46 24.79
C LEU A 3 -39.16 -45.28 24.00
N SER A 4 -39.07 -44.35 23.05
CA SER A 4 -37.89 -44.16 22.18
C SER A 4 -36.84 -43.18 22.72
N LYS A 5 -37.11 -42.50 23.84
CA LYS A 5 -36.16 -41.56 24.46
C LYS A 5 -35.11 -42.19 25.38
N TYR A 6 -35.25 -43.46 25.78
CA TYR A 6 -34.31 -44.11 26.71
C TYR A 6 -33.22 -44.95 26.04
N VAL A 7 -33.33 -45.29 24.74
CA VAL A 7 -32.36 -46.18 24.08
C VAL A 7 -31.14 -45.43 23.50
N LYS A 8 -31.15 -44.09 23.43
CA LYS A 8 -30.00 -43.31 22.96
C LYS A 8 -29.00 -42.89 24.05
N MET A 9 -29.21 -43.25 25.31
CA MET A 9 -28.27 -42.94 26.40
C MET A 9 -27.31 -44.08 26.77
N PHE A 10 -27.44 -45.28 26.18
CA PHE A 10 -26.69 -46.47 26.62
C PHE A 10 -25.66 -47.03 25.62
N SER A 11 -25.36 -46.33 24.53
CA SER A 11 -24.33 -46.77 23.55
C SER A 11 -23.11 -45.85 23.47
N ILE A 12 -23.01 -44.82 24.32
CA ILE A 12 -21.88 -43.86 24.35
C ILE A 12 -20.88 -44.16 25.50
N ALA A 13 -21.14 -45.17 26.33
CA ALA A 13 -20.31 -45.47 27.51
C ALA A 13 -19.24 -46.58 27.31
N ILE A 14 -19.12 -47.19 26.12
CA ILE A 14 -18.24 -48.38 25.93
C ILE A 14 -17.16 -48.20 24.84
N ILE A 15 -17.07 -47.04 24.17
CA ILE A 15 -15.95 -46.72 23.26
C ILE A 15 -15.03 -45.60 23.82
N THR A 16 -15.25 -45.17 25.06
CA THR A 16 -14.39 -44.16 25.72
C THR A 16 -13.34 -44.76 26.66
N VAL A 17 -13.24 -46.09 26.77
CA VAL A 17 -12.35 -46.76 27.74
C VAL A 17 -11.16 -47.51 27.09
N MET A 18 -11.00 -47.46 25.76
CA MET A 18 -9.84 -48.10 25.07
C MET A 18 -9.06 -47.19 24.12
N MET A 19 -9.22 -45.86 24.22
CA MET A 19 -8.34 -44.88 23.56
C MET A 19 -7.79 -43.81 24.53
N LEU A 20 -7.78 -44.09 25.83
CA LEU A 20 -7.10 -43.25 26.84
C LEU A 20 -5.64 -43.65 27.07
N THR A 21 -5.09 -44.57 26.27
CA THR A 21 -3.68 -45.01 26.39
C THR A 21 -2.74 -44.43 25.34
N MET A 22 -3.17 -43.44 24.55
CA MET A 22 -2.30 -42.67 23.63
C MET A 22 -2.70 -41.18 23.54
N LEU A 23 -3.25 -40.60 24.62
CA LEU A 23 -3.09 -39.16 24.80
C LEU A 23 -1.65 -38.96 25.26
N PRO A 24 -0.87 -38.03 24.68
CA PRO A 24 0.35 -37.59 25.34
C PRO A 24 -0.09 -37.11 26.72
N LYS A 25 0.42 -37.74 27.79
CA LYS A 25 0.57 -37.00 29.05
C LYS A 25 1.25 -35.68 28.68
N HIS A 26 0.87 -34.56 29.31
CA HIS A 26 1.60 -33.29 29.18
C HIS A 26 3.11 -33.59 29.05
N GLU A 27 3.65 -33.53 27.83
CA GLU A 27 5.09 -33.67 27.63
C GLU A 27 5.63 -32.31 28.03
N TYR A 28 5.89 -32.16 29.33
CA TYR A 28 6.61 -31.02 29.84
C TYR A 28 7.93 -30.90 29.09
N ALA A 29 8.34 -29.66 28.83
CA ALA A 29 9.53 -29.38 28.05
C ALA A 29 10.73 -30.10 28.67
N LYS A 30 11.37 -30.99 27.91
CA LYS A 30 12.59 -31.66 28.38
C LYS A 30 13.60 -30.62 28.83
N ILE A 31 14.13 -30.81 30.04
CA ILE A 31 15.27 -30.06 30.54
C ILE A 31 16.39 -30.20 29.49
N PRO A 32 17.03 -29.10 29.03
CA PRO A 32 18.08 -29.17 28.02
C PRO A 32 19.18 -30.16 28.41
N ASP A 33 19.70 -30.93 27.46
CA ASP A 33 20.75 -31.93 27.72
C ASP A 33 22.04 -31.32 28.29
N ASP A 34 22.25 -30.01 28.09
CA ASP A 34 23.38 -29.23 28.61
C ASP A 34 23.09 -28.53 29.94
N ALA A 35 21.90 -28.73 30.53
CA ALA A 35 21.55 -28.16 31.81
C ALA A 35 22.26 -28.86 32.97
N VAL A 36 22.59 -28.08 34.01
CA VAL A 36 23.22 -28.56 35.24
C VAL A 36 22.18 -28.61 36.34
N MET A 37 21.74 -29.81 36.69
CA MET A 37 20.74 -30.03 37.74
C MET A 37 21.29 -29.67 39.11
N PHE A 38 20.57 -28.82 39.85
CA PHE A 38 20.89 -28.42 41.20
C PHE A 38 20.13 -29.26 42.23
N GLN A 39 18.81 -29.40 42.05
CA GLN A 39 17.93 -30.17 42.93
C GLN A 39 16.65 -30.58 42.21
N ASP A 40 16.37 -31.88 42.16
CA ASP A 40 15.15 -32.46 41.59
C ASP A 40 14.14 -32.92 42.66
N PHE A 41 14.53 -32.94 43.94
CA PHE A 41 13.73 -33.38 45.09
C PHE A 41 13.38 -34.87 45.11
N GLU A 42 13.89 -35.69 44.20
CA GLU A 42 13.57 -37.12 44.12
C GLU A 42 14.55 -37.99 44.95
N GLY A 43 15.74 -37.48 45.23
CA GLY A 43 16.81 -38.23 45.90
C GLY A 43 16.81 -38.17 47.43
N SER A 44 17.45 -39.17 48.07
CA SER A 44 17.70 -39.22 49.53
C SER A 44 18.61 -38.10 50.07
N ASN A 45 19.24 -37.33 49.17
CA ASN A 45 20.17 -36.24 49.48
C ASN A 45 19.50 -34.86 49.46
N THR A 46 18.17 -34.82 49.47
CA THR A 46 17.40 -33.58 49.52
C THR A 46 17.59 -32.88 50.87
N MET A 47 18.16 -31.67 50.85
CA MET A 47 18.36 -30.87 52.05
C MET A 47 17.84 -29.44 51.83
N PHE A 48 16.95 -29.00 52.70
CA PHE A 48 16.47 -27.63 52.75
C PHE A 48 16.18 -27.19 54.18
N THR A 49 16.24 -25.88 54.44
CA THR A 49 15.95 -25.27 55.74
C THR A 49 15.03 -24.08 55.56
N ALA A 50 13.88 -24.08 56.24
CA ALA A 50 12.98 -22.92 56.28
C ALA A 50 13.40 -21.94 57.39
N ALA A 51 13.36 -20.64 57.08
CA ALA A 51 13.60 -19.57 58.03
C ALA A 51 12.36 -19.31 58.92
N GLN A 52 12.49 -18.47 59.95
CA GLN A 52 11.38 -18.15 60.84
C GLN A 52 10.17 -17.61 60.06
N GLY A 53 8.96 -18.13 60.33
CA GLY A 53 7.74 -17.73 59.61
C GLY A 53 7.50 -18.46 58.28
N ALA A 54 8.25 -19.52 57.99
CA ALA A 54 7.97 -20.45 56.89
C ALA A 54 8.19 -21.91 57.32
N THR A 55 7.63 -22.85 56.56
CA THR A 55 7.90 -24.29 56.67
C THR A 55 8.26 -24.87 55.30
N GLY A 56 9.00 -25.98 55.30
CA GLY A 56 9.36 -26.73 54.11
C GLY A 56 9.14 -28.22 54.34
N ALA A 57 8.55 -28.93 53.39
CA ALA A 57 8.39 -30.38 53.41
C ALA A 57 8.36 -30.94 51.99
N LEU A 58 8.77 -32.19 51.80
CA LEU A 58 8.53 -32.89 50.54
C LEU A 58 7.05 -33.28 50.44
N SER A 59 6.51 -33.23 49.24
CA SER A 59 5.09 -33.50 48.99
C SER A 59 4.87 -34.27 47.69
N GLU A 60 4.12 -35.36 47.79
CA GLU A 60 3.62 -36.16 46.66
C GLU A 60 2.30 -35.61 46.09
N VAL A 61 1.77 -34.51 46.65
CA VAL A 61 0.45 -33.96 46.27
C VAL A 61 0.52 -33.22 44.94
N GLU A 62 1.61 -32.52 44.71
CA GLU A 62 1.90 -31.75 43.50
C GLU A 62 3.37 -31.96 43.15
N ALA A 63 3.65 -32.39 41.93
CA ALA A 63 4.99 -32.48 41.37
C ALA A 63 4.93 -31.98 39.92
N TYR A 64 5.97 -31.27 39.48
CA TYR A 64 6.11 -30.87 38.09
C TYR A 64 6.59 -32.06 37.25
N GLU A 65 7.64 -32.74 37.72
CA GLU A 65 8.20 -33.94 37.12
C GLU A 65 8.73 -34.85 38.23
N GLY A 66 8.47 -36.17 38.16
CA GLY A 66 8.84 -37.12 39.21
C GLY A 66 7.69 -37.49 40.15
N GLU A 67 8.02 -37.94 41.36
CA GLU A 67 7.04 -38.40 42.37
C GLU A 67 6.76 -37.34 43.45
N GLN A 68 7.65 -36.36 43.67
CA GLN A 68 7.50 -35.38 44.75
C GLN A 68 8.15 -34.02 44.47
N SER A 69 7.65 -32.95 45.08
CA SER A 69 8.27 -31.61 45.03
C SER A 69 8.45 -31.01 46.42
N LEU A 70 9.14 -29.86 46.49
CA LEU A 70 9.25 -29.08 47.73
C LEU A 70 7.99 -28.24 47.96
N LYS A 71 7.21 -28.58 48.99
CA LYS A 71 6.17 -27.72 49.55
C LYS A 71 6.79 -26.69 50.49
N TYR A 72 6.86 -25.45 50.03
CA TYR A 72 7.26 -24.27 50.80
C TYR A 72 6.03 -23.47 51.24
N GLU A 73 5.79 -23.37 52.54
CA GLU A 73 4.61 -22.69 53.10
C GLU A 73 5.03 -21.47 53.91
N VAL A 74 4.63 -20.28 53.47
CA VAL A 74 4.84 -19.01 54.16
C VAL A 74 3.67 -18.79 55.12
N LEU A 75 3.97 -18.60 56.41
CA LEU A 75 2.98 -18.56 57.49
C LEU A 75 2.45 -17.15 57.80
N GLU A 76 3.14 -16.11 57.34
CA GLU A 76 2.77 -14.72 57.57
C GLU A 76 3.25 -13.88 56.38
N SER A 77 2.37 -13.03 55.83
CA SER A 77 2.74 -12.15 54.73
C SER A 77 3.74 -11.07 55.15
N GLY A 78 4.74 -10.78 54.32
CA GLY A 78 5.72 -9.71 54.53
C GLY A 78 7.00 -9.89 53.73
N ASP A 79 7.88 -8.89 53.73
CA ASP A 79 9.13 -8.94 52.96
C ASP A 79 10.08 -10.04 53.47
N PRO A 80 10.42 -11.07 52.66
CA PRO A 80 11.28 -12.15 53.11
C PRO A 80 12.74 -11.70 53.19
N SER A 81 13.45 -12.24 54.16
CA SER A 81 14.89 -12.04 54.41
C SER A 81 15.57 -13.40 54.63
N VAL A 82 16.90 -13.39 54.78
CA VAL A 82 17.66 -14.61 55.12
C VAL A 82 17.18 -15.24 56.44
N GLY A 83 16.71 -14.43 57.39
CA GLY A 83 16.25 -14.90 58.72
C GLY A 83 14.74 -15.09 58.86
N LYS A 84 13.92 -14.60 57.93
CA LYS A 84 12.46 -14.63 58.03
C LYS A 84 11.80 -14.89 56.68
N GLY A 85 10.83 -15.79 56.63
CA GLY A 85 9.94 -15.99 55.48
C GLY A 85 10.61 -16.51 54.21
N SER A 86 11.78 -17.15 54.29
CA SER A 86 12.49 -17.74 53.13
C SER A 86 12.78 -19.23 53.35
N ILE A 87 13.10 -19.94 52.27
CA ILE A 87 13.58 -21.32 52.29
C ILE A 87 14.93 -21.43 51.58
N SER A 88 15.85 -22.15 52.20
CA SER A 88 17.20 -22.42 51.71
C SER A 88 17.29 -23.86 51.24
N ILE A 89 17.77 -24.09 50.02
CA ILE A 89 17.80 -25.39 49.34
C ILE A 89 19.25 -25.67 48.98
N LYS A 90 19.75 -26.85 49.36
CA LYS A 90 21.11 -27.30 49.02
C LYS A 90 21.11 -28.15 47.75
N SER A 91 22.25 -28.16 47.07
CA SER A 91 22.46 -29.04 45.92
C SER A 91 22.44 -30.52 46.33
N MET A 92 22.30 -31.41 45.35
CA MET A 92 22.27 -32.87 45.53
C MET A 92 23.62 -33.47 45.99
N GLY A 93 24.05 -33.14 47.20
CA GLY A 93 25.21 -33.74 47.87
C GLY A 93 26.56 -33.09 47.58
N GLN A 94 26.75 -32.34 46.49
CA GLN A 94 27.97 -31.57 46.18
C GLN A 94 27.65 -30.25 45.46
N PRO A 95 28.47 -29.20 45.57
CA PRO A 95 28.29 -27.96 44.82
C PRO A 95 28.30 -28.18 43.29
N VAL A 96 27.57 -27.35 42.54
CA VAL A 96 27.44 -27.45 41.07
C VAL A 96 28.22 -26.37 40.33
N ASP A 97 28.77 -26.72 39.17
CA ASP A 97 29.41 -25.77 38.25
C ASP A 97 28.38 -25.22 37.26
N ALA A 98 28.02 -23.95 37.41
CA ALA A 98 27.13 -23.23 36.51
C ALA A 98 27.88 -22.23 35.60
N THR A 99 29.20 -22.40 35.46
CA THR A 99 30.01 -21.52 34.61
C THR A 99 29.56 -21.58 33.16
N GLY A 100 29.28 -20.42 32.56
CA GLY A 100 28.83 -20.32 31.17
C GLY A 100 27.34 -20.60 30.94
N MET A 101 26.57 -20.83 32.00
CA MET A 101 25.11 -20.88 31.94
C MET A 101 24.52 -19.47 31.90
N GLU A 102 23.41 -19.29 31.20
CA GLU A 102 22.76 -17.98 31.02
C GLU A 102 21.59 -17.78 31.97
N TYR A 103 20.95 -18.87 32.44
CA TYR A 103 19.74 -18.84 33.27
C TYR A 103 19.86 -19.80 34.46
N PHE A 104 19.36 -19.35 35.61
CA PHE A 104 18.92 -20.23 36.70
C PHE A 104 17.41 -20.44 36.56
N VAL A 105 16.97 -21.69 36.56
CA VAL A 105 15.60 -22.08 36.23
C VAL A 105 15.05 -23.01 37.32
N PHE A 106 13.79 -22.81 37.70
CA PHE A 106 13.03 -23.75 38.51
C PHE A 106 11.55 -23.65 38.18
N TYR A 107 10.77 -24.69 38.50
CA TYR A 107 9.32 -24.65 38.35
C TYR A 107 8.67 -24.38 39.69
N ILE A 108 7.65 -23.52 39.67
CA ILE A 108 6.90 -23.16 40.87
C ILE A 108 5.40 -23.10 40.60
N LYS A 109 4.61 -23.72 41.48
CA LYS A 109 3.16 -23.58 41.53
C LYS A 109 2.76 -22.75 42.73
N ASP A 110 2.24 -21.55 42.45
CA ASP A 110 1.79 -20.60 43.45
C ASP A 110 0.29 -20.79 43.72
N THR A 111 -0.11 -21.15 44.94
CA THR A 111 -1.54 -21.39 45.25
C THR A 111 -2.32 -20.12 45.55
N GLN A 112 -1.66 -18.97 45.69
CA GLN A 112 -2.25 -17.74 46.20
C GLN A 112 -2.62 -16.75 45.10
N GLY A 113 -1.70 -16.50 44.16
CA GLY A 113 -1.85 -15.41 43.19
C GLY A 113 -0.73 -15.36 42.16
N SER A 114 -0.51 -14.15 41.61
CA SER A 114 0.60 -13.83 40.72
C SER A 114 1.63 -12.99 41.47
N ASN A 115 2.69 -13.64 41.96
CA ASN A 115 3.69 -13.07 42.84
C ASN A 115 5.08 -13.07 42.20
N THR A 116 5.86 -12.01 42.41
CA THR A 116 7.30 -12.04 42.15
C THR A 116 8.02 -12.78 43.28
N ILE A 117 9.24 -13.24 43.03
CA ILE A 117 10.01 -14.09 43.97
C ILE A 117 11.37 -13.46 44.28
N LYS A 118 11.82 -13.53 45.54
CA LYS A 118 13.21 -13.24 45.92
C LYS A 118 14.09 -14.47 45.74
N VAL A 119 15.25 -14.29 45.10
CA VAL A 119 16.21 -15.38 44.87
C VAL A 119 17.64 -14.93 45.17
N SER A 120 18.41 -15.76 45.87
CA SER A 120 19.86 -15.62 46.00
C SER A 120 20.58 -16.96 45.84
N LEU A 121 21.83 -16.91 45.39
CA LEU A 121 22.72 -18.05 45.23
C LEU A 121 23.90 -17.93 46.21
N THR A 122 24.41 -19.06 46.69
CA THR A 122 25.61 -19.11 47.56
C THR A 122 26.62 -20.12 47.01
N ASP A 123 27.90 -19.73 46.92
CA ASP A 123 28.99 -20.62 46.52
C ASP A 123 29.49 -21.50 47.68
N SER A 124 30.38 -22.46 47.41
CA SER A 124 30.91 -23.36 48.44
C SER A 124 31.85 -22.67 49.43
N ASN A 125 32.29 -21.44 49.13
CA ASN A 125 33.10 -20.61 50.03
C ASN A 125 32.22 -19.79 51.00
N GLY A 126 30.89 -19.87 50.87
CA GLY A 126 29.92 -19.18 51.71
C GLY A 126 29.60 -17.76 51.26
N HIS A 127 30.09 -17.29 50.11
CA HIS A 127 29.68 -16.00 49.55
C HIS A 127 28.29 -16.12 48.93
N SER A 128 27.41 -15.16 49.22
CA SER A 128 26.04 -15.13 48.70
C SER A 128 25.80 -13.88 47.87
N THR A 129 24.99 -14.01 46.83
CA THR A 129 24.46 -12.87 46.08
C THR A 129 23.41 -12.11 46.89
N ASP A 130 23.07 -10.90 46.46
CA ASP A 130 21.94 -10.16 47.04
C ASP A 130 20.64 -10.96 46.95
N PHE A 131 19.89 -10.99 48.05
CA PHE A 131 18.56 -11.61 48.13
C PHE A 131 17.50 -10.61 47.69
N GLY A 132 17.37 -10.45 46.37
CA GLY A 132 16.52 -9.45 45.73
C GLY A 132 15.36 -10.04 44.94
N TRP A 133 14.32 -9.23 44.73
CA TRP A 133 13.16 -9.55 43.88
C TRP A 133 13.59 -9.71 42.42
N LYS A 134 13.05 -10.73 41.75
CA LYS A 134 13.22 -10.93 40.31
C LYS A 134 11.93 -10.54 39.58
N ALA A 135 12.04 -10.02 38.36
CA ALA A 135 10.96 -9.30 37.67
C ALA A 135 9.80 -10.18 37.18
N MET A 136 9.99 -11.50 37.11
CA MET A 136 8.95 -12.42 36.66
C MET A 136 7.93 -12.71 37.75
N SER A 137 6.67 -12.90 37.36
CA SER A 137 5.56 -13.21 38.26
C SER A 137 5.05 -14.63 38.03
N THR A 138 4.63 -15.30 39.10
CA THR A 138 3.95 -16.60 39.05
C THR A 138 2.52 -16.48 38.51
N LYS A 139 1.86 -17.62 38.28
CA LYS A 139 0.43 -17.70 37.99
C LYS A 139 -0.25 -18.59 39.02
N LYS A 140 -1.43 -18.16 39.47
CA LYS A 140 -2.18 -18.86 40.50
C LYS A 140 -2.59 -20.26 40.02
N ASN A 141 -2.24 -21.29 40.80
CA ASN A 141 -2.55 -22.70 40.59
C ASN A 141 -2.02 -23.31 39.28
N GLU A 142 -1.03 -22.68 38.64
CA GLU A 142 -0.35 -23.20 37.46
C GLU A 142 1.14 -23.40 37.76
N TRP A 143 1.74 -24.46 37.24
CA TRP A 143 3.19 -24.61 37.24
C TRP A 143 3.80 -23.61 36.26
N VAL A 144 4.61 -22.69 36.77
CA VAL A 144 5.31 -21.69 35.97
C VAL A 144 6.80 -21.99 35.99
N ARG A 145 7.43 -21.95 34.81
CA ARG A 145 8.88 -21.91 34.71
C ARG A 145 9.37 -20.53 35.16
N TYR A 146 10.05 -20.49 36.29
CA TYR A 146 10.67 -19.28 36.82
C TYR A 146 12.13 -19.23 36.40
N GLU A 147 12.47 -18.20 35.63
CA GLU A 147 13.74 -18.00 34.95
C GLU A 147 14.42 -16.75 35.50
N VAL A 148 15.67 -16.90 35.91
CA VAL A 148 16.46 -15.80 36.45
C VAL A 148 17.75 -15.70 35.63
N PRO A 149 17.99 -14.59 34.90
CA PRO A 149 19.23 -14.41 34.17
C PRO A 149 20.43 -14.49 35.13
N MET A 150 21.43 -15.29 34.77
CA MET A 150 22.66 -15.45 35.56
C MET A 150 23.42 -14.13 35.72
N SER A 151 23.27 -13.21 34.76
CA SER A 151 23.78 -11.83 34.83
C SER A 151 23.18 -11.00 35.98
N SER A 152 22.06 -11.42 36.56
CA SER A 152 21.45 -10.78 37.73
C SER A 152 22.07 -11.21 39.07
N PHE A 153 23.08 -12.08 39.02
CA PHE A 153 23.85 -12.54 40.16
C PHE A 153 25.30 -12.06 40.01
N THR A 154 25.88 -11.54 41.08
CA THR A 154 27.27 -11.07 41.11
C THR A 154 27.92 -11.39 42.44
N GLY A 155 29.26 -11.48 42.48
CA GLY A 155 30.01 -11.56 43.74
C GLY A 155 30.15 -12.96 44.35
N ILE A 156 29.89 -14.01 43.57
CA ILE A 156 30.07 -15.42 43.97
C ILE A 156 30.89 -16.19 42.93
N ASP A 157 31.45 -17.34 43.33
CA ASP A 157 32.05 -18.31 42.41
C ASP A 157 30.98 -19.21 41.78
N PHE A 158 30.69 -18.99 40.49
CA PHE A 158 29.70 -19.78 39.75
C PHE A 158 30.12 -21.23 39.48
N SER A 159 31.39 -21.58 39.66
CA SER A 159 31.87 -22.96 39.47
C SER A 159 31.56 -23.89 40.65
N SER A 160 31.00 -23.35 41.74
CA SER A 160 30.84 -24.08 43.00
C SER A 160 29.56 -23.70 43.76
N ILE A 161 28.43 -23.53 43.09
CA ILE A 161 27.16 -23.13 43.72
C ILE A 161 26.65 -24.24 44.64
N SER A 162 26.38 -23.92 45.91
CA SER A 162 26.02 -24.88 46.95
C SER A 162 24.65 -24.65 47.60
N GLU A 163 24.07 -23.45 47.48
CA GLU A 163 22.76 -23.12 48.04
C GLU A 163 21.97 -22.19 47.11
N VAL A 164 20.66 -22.45 47.00
CA VAL A 164 19.67 -21.53 46.46
C VAL A 164 18.71 -21.14 47.57
N ARG A 165 18.43 -19.84 47.71
CA ARG A 165 17.41 -19.35 48.64
C ARG A 165 16.28 -18.69 47.90
N ILE A 166 15.06 -19.01 48.31
CA ILE A 166 13.81 -18.54 47.71
C ILE A 166 12.93 -17.88 48.79
N GLY A 167 12.28 -16.77 48.48
CA GLY A 167 11.37 -16.06 49.39
C GLY A 167 10.15 -15.51 48.68
N GLN A 168 9.00 -15.59 49.35
CA GLN A 168 7.72 -15.07 48.88
C GLN A 168 7.12 -14.08 49.87
N TRP A 169 6.42 -13.06 49.36
CA TRP A 169 5.79 -12.04 50.20
C TRP A 169 4.50 -12.55 50.85
N ASN A 170 3.66 -13.26 50.09
CA ASN A 170 2.31 -13.59 50.56
C ASN A 170 2.29 -14.90 51.35
N GLU A 171 1.50 -14.92 52.42
CA GLU A 171 1.15 -16.13 53.16
C GLU A 171 0.48 -17.14 52.23
N GLY A 172 0.92 -18.39 52.29
CA GLY A 172 0.36 -19.47 51.49
C GLY A 172 1.37 -20.53 51.06
N ILE A 173 0.92 -21.44 50.20
CA ILE A 173 1.67 -22.62 49.78
C ILE A 173 2.23 -22.42 48.37
N TYR A 174 3.51 -22.77 48.22
CA TYR A 174 4.25 -22.74 46.98
C TYR A 174 4.93 -24.11 46.79
N TYR A 175 4.66 -24.78 45.68
CA TYR A 175 5.37 -26.01 45.32
C TYR A 175 6.53 -25.65 44.39
N ILE A 176 7.72 -26.14 44.67
CA ILE A 176 8.95 -25.85 43.92
C ILE A 176 9.57 -27.16 43.47
N ASP A 177 9.96 -27.21 42.20
CA ASP A 177 10.48 -28.42 41.57
C ASP A 177 11.56 -28.10 40.52
N GLN A 178 12.41 -29.09 40.20
CA GLN A 178 13.44 -29.05 39.15
C GLN A 178 14.28 -27.76 39.11
N LEU A 179 15.15 -27.54 40.10
CA LEU A 179 16.10 -26.43 40.09
C LEU A 179 17.32 -26.80 39.25
N PHE A 180 17.65 -26.01 38.22
CA PHE A 180 18.82 -26.24 37.38
C PHE A 180 19.37 -24.94 36.76
N PHE A 181 20.57 -25.02 36.21
CA PHE A 181 21.19 -23.96 35.43
C PHE A 181 21.22 -24.36 33.96
N ALA A 182 20.91 -23.44 33.05
CA ALA A 182 20.86 -23.73 31.63
C ALA A 182 21.48 -22.63 30.78
N LYS A 183 22.07 -23.03 29.66
CA LYS A 183 22.63 -22.12 28.66
C LYS A 183 21.55 -21.50 27.78
N SER A 184 20.45 -22.21 27.57
CA SER A 184 19.28 -21.72 26.85
C SER A 184 18.01 -22.21 27.55
N LEU A 185 16.93 -21.45 27.39
CA LEU A 185 15.64 -21.81 27.98
C LEU A 185 15.01 -22.97 27.18
N PRO A 186 14.38 -23.95 27.84
CA PRO A 186 13.60 -24.96 27.12
C PRO A 186 12.49 -24.30 26.27
N PRO A 187 12.08 -24.88 25.15
CA PRO A 187 10.91 -24.39 24.42
C PRO A 187 9.63 -24.71 25.23
N ILE A 188 8.71 -23.75 25.40
CA ILE A 188 7.40 -23.99 26.04
C ILE A 188 6.31 -24.30 25.01
N PRO A 189 5.33 -25.15 25.35
CA PRO A 189 4.16 -25.39 24.49
C PRO A 189 3.50 -24.06 24.11
N PRO A 190 3.14 -23.86 22.83
CA PRO A 190 2.34 -22.71 22.43
C PRO A 190 0.98 -22.63 23.14
N ASP A 191 0.43 -21.43 23.18
CA ASP A 191 -0.97 -21.20 23.55
C ASP A 191 -1.89 -21.90 22.57
N GLN A 192 -2.97 -22.48 23.11
CA GLN A 192 -4.04 -23.09 22.33
C GLN A 192 -4.58 -22.12 21.28
N PRO A 193 -4.85 -22.58 20.04
CA PRO A 193 -5.58 -21.79 19.08
C PRO A 193 -6.94 -21.32 19.62
N THR A 194 -7.31 -20.07 19.35
CA THR A 194 -8.66 -19.55 19.57
C THR A 194 -9.34 -19.31 18.23
N ALA A 195 -10.67 -19.40 18.20
CA ALA A 195 -11.46 -19.10 17.02
C ALA A 195 -12.18 -17.74 17.20
N PHE A 196 -12.03 -16.89 16.20
CA PHE A 196 -12.90 -15.74 15.99
C PHE A 196 -14.16 -16.23 15.26
N HIS A 197 -15.33 -15.76 15.72
CA HIS A 197 -16.65 -16.39 15.61
C HIS A 197 -16.83 -17.64 16.51
N PRO A 198 -17.70 -17.57 17.54
CA PRO A 198 -17.86 -18.66 18.48
C PRO A 198 -18.42 -19.90 17.78
N SER A 199 -17.89 -21.08 18.14
CA SER A 199 -18.53 -22.36 17.76
C SER A 199 -19.98 -22.38 18.21
N GLY A 200 -20.87 -22.94 17.41
CA GLY A 200 -22.30 -22.90 17.68
C GLY A 200 -23.14 -23.23 16.45
N GLU A 201 -24.39 -22.80 16.51
CA GLU A 201 -25.40 -23.04 15.48
C GLU A 201 -25.51 -21.85 14.53
N TYR A 202 -25.52 -22.12 13.23
CA TYR A 202 -25.60 -21.13 12.16
C TYR A 202 -26.57 -21.58 11.07
N ASP A 203 -27.34 -20.63 10.51
CA ASP A 203 -28.31 -20.90 9.42
C ASP A 203 -27.70 -20.83 8.02
N ASN A 204 -26.47 -20.32 7.90
CA ASN A 204 -25.72 -20.14 6.66
C ASN A 204 -24.25 -20.56 6.86
N PHE A 205 -23.42 -20.39 5.84
CA PHE A 205 -21.97 -20.54 6.00
C PHE A 205 -21.43 -19.62 7.11
N VAL A 206 -20.34 -20.03 7.74
CA VAL A 206 -19.59 -19.22 8.70
C VAL A 206 -18.14 -19.11 8.24
N VAL A 207 -17.54 -17.93 8.39
CA VAL A 207 -16.11 -17.71 8.18
C VAL A 207 -15.44 -17.75 9.54
N VAL A 208 -14.42 -18.60 9.69
CA VAL A 208 -13.73 -18.84 10.97
C VAL A 208 -12.27 -18.44 10.84
N GLU A 209 -11.81 -17.56 11.71
CA GLU A 209 -10.40 -17.19 11.81
C GLU A 209 -9.79 -17.82 13.06
N LEU A 210 -8.69 -18.56 12.88
CA LEU A 210 -7.91 -19.12 13.99
C LEU A 210 -6.74 -18.19 14.35
N ARG A 211 -6.48 -18.02 15.64
CA ARG A 211 -5.36 -17.23 16.17
C ARG A 211 -4.64 -17.97 17.30
N THR A 212 -3.36 -17.70 17.48
CA THR A 212 -2.59 -18.05 18.69
C THR A 212 -1.80 -16.83 19.13
N TYR A 213 -1.65 -16.64 20.44
CA TYR A 213 -0.86 -15.54 21.01
C TYR A 213 0.63 -15.88 21.11
N SER A 214 1.01 -17.12 20.80
CA SER A 214 2.39 -17.57 20.80
C SER A 214 3.11 -17.14 19.52
N VAL A 215 4.03 -16.18 19.68
CA VAL A 215 4.83 -15.62 18.58
C VAL A 215 5.65 -16.71 17.89
N GLY A 216 5.49 -16.83 16.58
CA GLY A 216 6.24 -17.78 15.74
C GLY A 216 5.75 -19.23 15.80
N ALA A 217 4.56 -19.49 16.35
CA ALA A 217 3.92 -20.80 16.29
C ALA A 217 2.99 -20.93 15.07
N ASP A 218 3.13 -22.04 14.34
CA ASP A 218 2.26 -22.37 13.20
C ASP A 218 0.98 -23.05 13.71
N ILE A 219 -0.19 -22.75 13.13
CA ILE A 219 -1.44 -23.44 13.47
C ILE A 219 -1.72 -24.54 12.44
N TYR A 220 -1.89 -25.78 12.90
CA TYR A 220 -2.34 -26.91 12.09
C TYR A 220 -3.77 -27.31 12.48
N TYR A 221 -4.59 -27.64 11.49
CA TYR A 221 -6.00 -27.94 11.72
C TYR A 221 -6.55 -29.09 10.87
N THR A 222 -7.69 -29.62 11.32
CA THR A 222 -8.51 -30.63 10.66
C THR A 222 -9.98 -30.22 10.75
N THR A 223 -10.77 -30.51 9.71
CA THR A 223 -12.21 -30.18 9.65
C THR A 223 -13.12 -31.40 9.80
N ASP A 224 -12.53 -32.60 9.91
CA ASP A 224 -13.23 -33.88 10.05
C ASP A 224 -13.22 -34.40 11.52
N GLY A 225 -12.73 -33.59 12.46
CA GLY A 225 -12.61 -33.93 13.87
C GLY A 225 -11.44 -34.86 14.23
N SER A 226 -10.57 -35.22 13.28
CA SER A 226 -9.32 -35.94 13.57
C SER A 226 -8.31 -35.08 14.34
N ILE A 227 -7.32 -35.69 15.01
CA ILE A 227 -6.31 -34.94 15.76
C ILE A 227 -5.34 -34.28 14.78
N PRO A 228 -5.16 -32.95 14.81
CA PRO A 228 -4.22 -32.26 13.93
C PRO A 228 -2.77 -32.57 14.31
N THR A 229 -1.92 -32.67 13.28
CA THR A 229 -0.46 -32.88 13.36
C THR A 229 0.24 -31.96 12.36
N LYS A 230 1.58 -31.91 12.34
CA LYS A 230 2.36 -31.17 11.32
C LYS A 230 2.12 -31.61 9.86
N GLU A 231 1.51 -32.78 9.66
CA GLU A 231 1.11 -33.26 8.33
C GLU A 231 -0.34 -32.87 7.97
N SER A 232 -1.07 -32.26 8.92
CA SER A 232 -2.41 -31.73 8.69
C SER A 232 -2.36 -30.39 7.95
N SER A 233 -3.52 -29.78 7.71
CA SER A 233 -3.58 -28.53 6.97
C SER A 233 -2.97 -27.39 7.79
N LEU A 234 -1.94 -26.74 7.24
CA LEU A 234 -1.40 -25.49 7.79
C LEU A 234 -2.43 -24.37 7.59
N TYR A 235 -2.79 -23.69 8.67
CA TYR A 235 -3.68 -22.54 8.65
C TYR A 235 -2.97 -21.33 8.04
N LYS A 236 -3.50 -20.82 6.93
CA LYS A 236 -2.92 -19.70 6.16
C LYS A 236 -3.84 -18.48 6.07
N GLY A 237 -5.01 -18.54 6.70
CA GLY A 237 -6.05 -17.51 6.65
C GLY A 237 -7.45 -18.09 6.92
N PRO A 238 -8.47 -17.22 7.02
CA PRO A 238 -9.81 -17.61 7.44
C PRO A 238 -10.43 -18.74 6.60
N LEU A 239 -11.23 -19.59 7.25
CA LEU A 239 -11.88 -20.77 6.67
C LEU A 239 -13.37 -20.52 6.46
N ARG A 240 -13.88 -20.75 5.25
CA ARG A 240 -15.32 -20.75 4.96
C ARG A 240 -15.90 -22.14 5.18
N LEU A 241 -16.80 -22.28 6.15
CA LEU A 241 -17.48 -23.54 6.48
C LEU A 241 -18.92 -23.50 5.98
N GLU A 242 -19.26 -24.33 4.99
CA GLU A 242 -20.60 -24.41 4.38
C GLU A 242 -21.45 -25.59 4.89
N ALA A 243 -20.88 -26.44 5.74
CA ALA A 243 -21.54 -27.60 6.34
C ALA A 243 -21.08 -27.79 7.79
N SER A 244 -21.86 -28.51 8.59
CA SER A 244 -21.50 -28.81 9.98
C SER A 244 -20.11 -29.45 10.05
N THR A 245 -19.25 -28.87 10.88
CA THR A 245 -17.82 -29.12 10.90
C THR A 245 -17.35 -29.17 12.35
N THR A 246 -16.65 -30.24 12.72
CA THR A 246 -15.85 -30.27 13.96
C THR A 246 -14.42 -29.87 13.58
N LEU A 247 -14.09 -28.60 13.84
CA LEU A 247 -12.78 -28.03 13.57
C LEU A 247 -11.89 -28.30 14.78
N LYS A 248 -10.76 -28.98 14.57
CA LYS A 248 -9.72 -29.11 15.60
C LYS A 248 -8.45 -28.41 15.16
N ALA A 249 -7.77 -27.74 16.10
CA ALA A 249 -6.55 -27.00 15.83
C ALA A 249 -5.50 -27.15 16.94
N VAL A 250 -4.22 -27.13 16.56
CA VAL A 250 -3.06 -27.04 17.47
C VAL A 250 -2.10 -25.99 16.97
N ALA A 251 -1.46 -25.26 17.87
CA ALA A 251 -0.31 -24.44 17.56
C ALA A 251 0.98 -25.26 17.75
N TYR A 252 1.96 -25.08 16.87
CA TYR A 252 3.20 -25.87 16.81
C TYR A 252 4.42 -24.97 16.93
N ASN A 253 5.32 -25.29 17.86
CA ASN A 253 6.61 -24.61 18.02
C ASN A 253 7.73 -25.45 17.40
N PRO A 254 8.31 -25.04 16.25
CA PRO A 254 9.33 -25.82 15.57
C PRO A 254 10.66 -25.91 16.35
N LYS A 255 10.93 -24.99 17.28
CA LYS A 255 12.17 -25.01 18.07
C LYS A 255 12.22 -26.14 19.11
N GLY A 256 11.05 -26.62 19.53
CA GLY A 256 10.92 -27.69 20.51
C GLY A 256 10.29 -28.98 19.99
N ASP A 257 9.80 -28.98 18.75
CA ASP A 257 8.92 -30.04 18.22
C ASP A 257 7.72 -30.32 19.15
N ILE A 258 7.15 -29.25 19.74
CA ILE A 258 6.07 -29.31 20.73
C ILE A 258 4.79 -28.63 20.21
N TYR A 259 3.65 -29.21 20.58
CA TYR A 259 2.32 -28.70 20.25
C TYR A 259 1.67 -28.03 21.46
N SER A 260 0.72 -27.13 21.21
CA SER A 260 -0.28 -26.74 22.19
C SER A 260 -1.22 -27.90 22.50
N GLU A 261 -2.04 -27.74 23.54
CA GLU A 261 -3.26 -28.52 23.68
C GLU A 261 -4.19 -28.35 22.46
N ILE A 262 -5.06 -29.35 22.22
CA ILE A 262 -5.98 -29.35 21.07
C ILE A 262 -7.20 -28.48 21.39
N SER A 263 -7.43 -27.47 20.55
CA SER A 263 -8.67 -26.71 20.55
C SER A 263 -9.70 -27.40 19.67
N THR A 264 -10.94 -27.51 20.15
CA THR A 264 -12.06 -28.10 19.39
C THR A 264 -13.20 -27.10 19.30
N PHE A 265 -13.66 -26.86 18.07
CA PHE A 265 -14.76 -25.94 17.75
C PHE A 265 -15.82 -26.68 16.95
N ASP A 266 -17.02 -26.80 17.49
CA ASP A 266 -18.14 -27.45 16.83
C ASP A 266 -19.05 -26.42 16.15
N TYR A 267 -19.02 -26.39 14.83
CA TYR A 267 -19.91 -25.57 14.02
C TYR A 267 -21.03 -26.44 13.49
N VAL A 268 -22.26 -26.16 13.94
CA VAL A 268 -23.46 -26.79 13.42
C VAL A 268 -24.06 -25.84 12.39
N ILE A 269 -23.78 -26.10 11.12
CA ILE A 269 -24.43 -25.38 10.03
C ILE A 269 -25.73 -26.12 9.77
N HIS A 270 -26.84 -25.52 10.21
CA HIS A 270 -28.16 -26.04 9.91
C HIS A 270 -28.28 -26.07 8.40
N GLN A 271 -28.15 -27.27 7.80
CA GLN A 271 -28.73 -27.53 6.49
C GLN A 271 -30.22 -27.38 6.71
N SER A 272 -30.69 -26.15 6.56
CA SER A 272 -32.04 -25.74 6.87
C SER A 272 -33.03 -26.73 6.24
N GLN A 273 -34.20 -26.86 6.87
CA GLN A 273 -35.39 -27.42 6.21
C GLN A 273 -35.69 -26.69 4.88
N ASP A 274 -35.08 -25.51 4.65
CA ASP A 274 -35.03 -24.71 3.44
C ASP A 274 -33.64 -24.81 2.77
N LEU A 275 -33.54 -25.57 1.68
CA LEU A 275 -32.31 -25.60 0.87
C LEU A 275 -31.93 -24.19 0.39
N LEU A 276 -30.63 -23.89 0.26
CA LEU A 276 -30.17 -22.64 -0.32
C LEU A 276 -30.67 -22.50 -1.77
N LYS A 277 -31.02 -21.27 -2.15
CA LYS A 277 -31.33 -20.91 -3.54
C LYS A 277 -30.15 -21.30 -4.45
N PRO A 278 -30.39 -21.91 -5.63
CA PRO A 278 -29.33 -22.14 -6.59
C PRO A 278 -28.56 -20.84 -6.92
N LYS A 279 -27.24 -20.89 -6.88
CA LYS A 279 -26.36 -19.79 -7.31
C LYS A 279 -26.16 -19.89 -8.82
N ALA A 280 -26.16 -18.74 -9.51
CA ALA A 280 -25.85 -18.64 -10.93
C ALA A 280 -24.47 -18.01 -11.15
N SER A 281 -23.69 -18.52 -12.09
CA SER A 281 -22.40 -17.96 -12.51
C SER A 281 -22.33 -17.91 -14.05
N PRO A 282 -22.02 -16.76 -14.68
CA PRO A 282 -21.84 -15.45 -14.03
C PRO A 282 -23.14 -14.98 -13.35
N ALA A 283 -23.03 -14.12 -12.33
CA ALA A 283 -24.19 -13.57 -11.64
C ALA A 283 -25.20 -12.89 -12.60
N ALA A 284 -26.45 -12.73 -12.15
CA ALA A 284 -27.47 -11.99 -12.89
C ALA A 284 -27.01 -10.55 -13.14
N GLY A 285 -27.37 -9.97 -14.29
CA GLY A 285 -26.99 -8.60 -14.67
C GLY A 285 -27.05 -8.35 -16.17
N THR A 286 -26.51 -7.20 -16.57
CA THR A 286 -26.40 -6.80 -17.97
C THR A 286 -25.04 -7.23 -18.55
N TYR A 287 -25.09 -7.78 -19.76
CA TYR A 287 -23.94 -8.27 -20.50
C TYR A 287 -24.04 -7.83 -21.96
N ALA A 288 -22.91 -7.57 -22.58
CA ALA A 288 -22.87 -7.18 -23.99
C ALA A 288 -22.85 -8.37 -24.98
N VAL A 289 -22.41 -9.53 -24.49
CA VAL A 289 -22.28 -10.76 -25.28
C VAL A 289 -23.09 -11.89 -24.68
N ALA A 290 -23.36 -12.91 -25.49
CA ALA A 290 -24.07 -14.10 -25.05
C ALA A 290 -23.35 -14.77 -23.88
N GLN A 291 -24.10 -15.22 -22.89
CA GLN A 291 -23.58 -15.84 -21.67
C GLN A 291 -23.87 -17.35 -21.63
N ALA A 292 -23.00 -18.11 -20.98
CA ALA A 292 -23.23 -19.50 -20.62
C ALA A 292 -23.35 -19.58 -19.10
N VAL A 293 -24.59 -19.65 -18.59
CA VAL A 293 -24.87 -19.59 -17.15
C VAL A 293 -24.82 -20.98 -16.54
N GLU A 294 -23.92 -21.15 -15.58
CA GLU A 294 -23.82 -22.33 -14.73
C GLU A 294 -24.67 -22.14 -13.46
N LEU A 295 -25.34 -23.21 -13.02
CA LEU A 295 -26.10 -23.22 -11.77
C LEU A 295 -25.47 -24.20 -10.78
N SER A 296 -25.27 -23.77 -9.55
CA SER A 296 -24.76 -24.58 -8.44
C SER A 296 -25.71 -24.55 -7.24
N ALA A 297 -25.64 -25.57 -6.40
CA ALA A 297 -26.45 -25.72 -5.20
C ALA A 297 -25.68 -26.58 -4.17
N SER A 298 -26.21 -26.66 -2.95
CA SER A 298 -25.66 -27.48 -1.87
C SER A 298 -25.41 -28.93 -2.31
N GLU A 299 -24.34 -29.54 -1.76
CA GLU A 299 -23.91 -30.87 -2.14
C GLU A 299 -25.05 -31.91 -2.03
N GLY A 300 -25.21 -32.70 -3.11
CA GLY A 300 -26.25 -33.73 -3.23
C GLY A 300 -27.65 -33.22 -3.61
N ALA A 301 -27.85 -31.90 -3.81
CA ALA A 301 -29.11 -31.36 -4.32
C ALA A 301 -29.17 -31.36 -5.86
N ALA A 302 -30.32 -31.69 -6.44
CA ALA A 302 -30.60 -31.55 -7.85
C ALA A 302 -31.24 -30.18 -8.14
N ILE A 303 -30.82 -29.51 -9.21
CA ILE A 303 -31.36 -28.21 -9.61
C ILE A 303 -32.40 -28.37 -10.73
N TYR A 304 -33.54 -27.71 -10.59
CA TYR A 304 -34.59 -27.61 -11.61
C TYR A 304 -34.85 -26.16 -11.96
N TYR A 305 -35.00 -25.85 -13.24
CA TYR A 305 -35.07 -24.47 -13.71
C TYR A 305 -36.05 -24.23 -14.86
N THR A 306 -36.39 -22.96 -15.05
CA THR A 306 -37.20 -22.42 -16.14
C THR A 306 -36.55 -21.15 -16.70
N THR A 307 -36.81 -20.85 -17.97
CA THR A 307 -36.34 -19.65 -18.68
C THR A 307 -37.48 -18.81 -19.26
N ASP A 308 -38.73 -19.23 -18.99
CA ASP A 308 -39.96 -18.57 -19.46
C ASP A 308 -40.60 -17.68 -18.39
N GLY A 309 -39.88 -17.43 -17.29
CA GLY A 309 -40.34 -16.62 -16.15
C GLY A 309 -41.30 -17.32 -15.18
N LYS A 310 -41.74 -18.56 -15.45
CA LYS A 310 -42.57 -19.34 -14.50
C LYS A 310 -41.74 -19.88 -13.35
N ASN A 311 -42.36 -20.10 -12.18
CA ASN A 311 -41.65 -20.74 -11.07
C ASN A 311 -41.37 -22.22 -11.39
N PRO A 312 -40.15 -22.71 -11.14
CA PRO A 312 -39.78 -24.09 -11.44
C PRO A 312 -40.41 -25.07 -10.44
N THR A 313 -40.59 -26.31 -10.89
CA THR A 313 -41.02 -27.46 -10.06
C THR A 313 -40.09 -28.65 -10.35
N THR A 314 -40.27 -29.77 -9.65
CA THR A 314 -39.55 -31.02 -9.94
C THR A 314 -39.92 -31.64 -11.30
N SER A 315 -40.95 -31.11 -11.98
CA SER A 315 -41.30 -31.46 -13.37
C SER A 315 -40.66 -30.51 -14.40
N SER A 316 -40.01 -29.44 -13.96
CA SER A 316 -39.26 -28.53 -14.83
C SER A 316 -37.95 -29.18 -15.32
N LYS A 317 -37.20 -28.48 -16.17
CA LYS A 317 -35.97 -29.03 -16.73
C LYS A 317 -34.91 -29.20 -15.64
N LYS A 318 -34.38 -30.40 -15.49
CA LYS A 318 -33.24 -30.68 -14.59
C LYS A 318 -31.96 -30.09 -15.19
N TYR A 319 -31.24 -29.30 -14.40
CA TYR A 319 -29.95 -28.73 -14.80
C TYR A 319 -28.89 -29.84 -14.89
N SER A 320 -28.06 -29.77 -15.93
CA SER A 320 -27.00 -30.75 -16.21
C SER A 320 -25.84 -30.18 -17.04
N GLN A 321 -26.06 -29.06 -17.73
CA GLN A 321 -25.07 -28.35 -18.53
C GLN A 321 -25.39 -26.85 -18.51
N PRO A 322 -24.40 -25.97 -18.77
CA PRO A 322 -24.58 -24.52 -18.78
C PRO A 322 -25.73 -24.04 -19.71
N ILE A 323 -26.48 -23.05 -19.26
CA ILE A 323 -27.62 -22.47 -19.98
C ILE A 323 -27.12 -21.33 -20.89
N LYS A 324 -27.19 -21.53 -22.21
CA LYS A 324 -26.78 -20.51 -23.18
C LYS A 324 -27.85 -19.42 -23.34
N LEU A 325 -27.49 -18.18 -23.07
CA LEU A 325 -28.33 -16.99 -23.16
C LEU A 325 -27.80 -16.05 -24.24
N SER A 326 -28.61 -15.76 -25.27
CA SER A 326 -28.26 -14.83 -26.36
C SER A 326 -29.21 -13.63 -26.47
N LYS A 327 -30.18 -13.55 -25.55
CA LYS A 327 -31.20 -12.50 -25.43
C LYS A 327 -31.65 -12.40 -23.97
N ASN A 328 -32.37 -11.33 -23.64
CA ASN A 328 -32.91 -11.12 -22.29
C ASN A 328 -33.69 -12.35 -21.82
N THR A 329 -33.33 -12.84 -20.64
CA THR A 329 -33.86 -14.10 -20.10
C THR A 329 -33.88 -14.05 -18.59
N VAL A 330 -35.01 -14.41 -18.00
CA VAL A 330 -35.13 -14.64 -16.55
C VAL A 330 -34.98 -16.14 -16.29
N ILE A 331 -33.89 -16.53 -15.63
CA ILE A 331 -33.70 -17.89 -15.13
C ILE A 331 -34.30 -17.97 -13.73
N LYS A 332 -35.29 -18.83 -13.54
CA LYS A 332 -35.76 -19.21 -12.21
C LYS A 332 -35.35 -20.63 -11.88
N ALA A 333 -34.80 -20.86 -10.69
CA ALA A 333 -34.26 -22.16 -10.30
C ALA A 333 -34.60 -22.54 -8.85
N ILE A 334 -34.77 -23.83 -8.59
CA ILE A 334 -34.87 -24.42 -7.24
C ILE A 334 -33.89 -25.58 -7.09
N ALA A 335 -33.34 -25.74 -5.89
CA ALA A 335 -32.59 -26.91 -5.47
C ALA A 335 -33.54 -27.90 -4.77
N VAL A 336 -33.33 -29.21 -4.97
CA VAL A 336 -34.17 -30.28 -4.43
C VAL A 336 -33.30 -31.42 -3.92
N LYS A 337 -33.47 -31.81 -2.64
CA LYS A 337 -32.76 -32.93 -2.00
C LYS A 337 -33.76 -33.74 -1.17
N GLY A 338 -34.08 -34.94 -1.62
CA GLY A 338 -35.16 -35.75 -1.02
C GLY A 338 -36.51 -35.04 -1.15
N GLN A 339 -37.15 -34.76 -0.02
CA GLN A 339 -38.45 -34.05 0.05
C GLN A 339 -38.32 -32.53 0.14
N TYR A 340 -37.11 -32.01 0.38
CA TYR A 340 -36.86 -30.59 0.63
C TYR A 340 -36.64 -29.83 -0.68
N LYS A 341 -37.09 -28.57 -0.71
CA LYS A 341 -36.94 -27.64 -1.84
C LYS A 341 -36.44 -26.30 -1.34
N SER A 342 -35.60 -25.64 -2.12
CA SER A 342 -35.20 -24.25 -1.84
C SER A 342 -36.33 -23.29 -2.18
N GLU A 343 -36.22 -22.06 -1.69
CA GLU A 343 -36.90 -20.93 -2.32
C GLU A 343 -36.48 -20.78 -3.80
N VAL A 344 -37.30 -20.06 -4.58
CA VAL A 344 -37.01 -19.81 -6.00
C VAL A 344 -35.89 -18.77 -6.12
N ALA A 345 -34.76 -19.15 -6.69
CA ALA A 345 -33.76 -18.22 -7.20
C ALA A 345 -34.32 -17.51 -8.44
N VAL A 346 -34.18 -16.19 -8.52
CA VAL A 346 -34.60 -15.39 -9.68
C VAL A 346 -33.37 -14.64 -10.20
N ASN A 347 -32.92 -14.98 -11.40
CA ASN A 347 -31.73 -14.42 -12.03
C ASN A 347 -32.15 -13.75 -13.35
N ASP A 348 -32.12 -12.43 -13.39
CA ASP A 348 -32.46 -11.62 -14.56
C ASP A 348 -31.21 -11.28 -15.37
N TYR A 349 -31.18 -11.67 -16.64
CA TYR A 349 -30.07 -11.41 -17.55
C TYR A 349 -30.55 -10.53 -18.69
N THR A 350 -29.86 -9.42 -18.89
CA THR A 350 -30.05 -8.51 -20.03
C THR A 350 -28.87 -8.64 -20.99
N ILE A 351 -29.13 -8.84 -22.28
CA ILE A 351 -28.11 -8.84 -23.33
C ILE A 351 -28.22 -7.53 -24.12
N ASP A 352 -27.39 -6.55 -23.76
CA ASP A 352 -27.35 -5.24 -24.40
C ASP A 352 -26.08 -5.07 -25.25
N LYS A 353 -26.25 -5.16 -26.57
CA LYS A 353 -25.14 -5.09 -27.54
C LYS A 353 -24.71 -3.65 -27.87
N HIS A 354 -25.34 -2.63 -27.28
CA HIS A 354 -24.95 -1.25 -27.50
C HIS A 354 -23.62 -0.94 -26.79
N SER A 355 -22.68 -0.30 -27.51
CA SER A 355 -21.43 0.16 -26.92
C SER A 355 -21.72 1.10 -25.75
N THR A 356 -20.95 0.97 -24.67
CA THR A 356 -21.18 1.68 -23.42
C THR A 356 -19.89 1.76 -22.60
N PRO A 357 -19.64 2.87 -21.88
CA PRO A 357 -18.47 2.98 -20.99
C PRO A 357 -18.60 2.09 -19.74
N PHE A 358 -19.78 1.51 -19.47
CA PHE A 358 -20.06 0.74 -18.27
C PHE A 358 -18.99 -0.32 -17.97
N LEU A 359 -18.33 -0.18 -16.81
CA LEU A 359 -17.17 -0.98 -16.41
C LEU A 359 -17.59 -2.26 -15.68
N LYS A 360 -16.86 -3.35 -15.92
CA LYS A 360 -16.82 -4.53 -15.06
C LYS A 360 -15.39 -5.04 -14.91
N ALA A 361 -15.12 -5.70 -13.79
CA ALA A 361 -13.88 -6.43 -13.56
C ALA A 361 -13.85 -7.73 -14.40
N ASP A 362 -12.69 -8.02 -14.98
CA ASP A 362 -12.35 -9.21 -15.76
C ASP A 362 -10.95 -9.68 -15.35
N GLY A 363 -10.88 -10.62 -14.39
CA GLY A 363 -9.64 -11.00 -13.72
C GLY A 363 -8.95 -9.79 -13.10
N LYS A 364 -7.67 -9.56 -13.44
CA LYS A 364 -6.88 -8.40 -12.96
C LYS A 364 -7.18 -7.07 -13.69
N LYS A 365 -8.14 -7.03 -14.61
CA LYS A 365 -8.38 -5.88 -15.49
C LYS A 365 -9.79 -5.34 -15.33
N MET A 366 -9.97 -4.04 -15.55
CA MET A 366 -11.29 -3.47 -15.77
C MET A 366 -11.53 -3.32 -17.27
N ARG A 367 -12.76 -3.59 -17.71
CA ARG A 367 -13.17 -3.46 -19.11
C ARG A 367 -14.49 -2.76 -19.24
N ASN A 368 -14.62 -1.93 -20.28
CA ASN A 368 -15.89 -1.31 -20.64
C ASN A 368 -16.84 -2.32 -21.32
N HIS A 369 -17.99 -1.84 -21.79
CA HIS A 369 -18.99 -2.65 -22.48
C HIS A 369 -19.41 -3.89 -21.66
N TYR A 370 -19.73 -3.67 -20.38
CA TYR A 370 -20.10 -4.70 -19.42
C TYR A 370 -19.06 -5.83 -19.31
N GLY A 371 -17.77 -5.48 -19.32
CA GLY A 371 -16.65 -6.40 -19.13
C GLY A 371 -16.16 -7.10 -20.40
N SER A 372 -16.73 -6.80 -21.57
CA SER A 372 -16.40 -7.49 -22.83
C SER A 372 -15.63 -6.64 -23.83
N GLY A 373 -15.48 -5.34 -23.57
CA GLY A 373 -14.80 -4.41 -24.44
C GLY A 373 -13.33 -4.21 -24.10
N ASP A 374 -12.86 -3.00 -24.38
CA ASP A 374 -11.47 -2.61 -24.20
C ASP A 374 -11.10 -2.53 -22.72
N GLU A 375 -9.83 -2.78 -22.44
CA GLU A 375 -9.26 -2.58 -21.12
C GLU A 375 -9.25 -1.09 -20.78
N VAL A 376 -9.70 -0.76 -19.57
CA VAL A 376 -9.73 0.60 -19.05
C VAL A 376 -8.88 0.64 -17.78
N VAL A 377 -7.80 1.41 -17.82
CA VAL A 377 -7.00 1.75 -16.64
C VAL A 377 -7.44 3.14 -16.18
N LEU A 378 -7.89 3.24 -14.93
CA LEU A 378 -8.38 4.48 -14.34
C LEU A 378 -7.20 5.29 -13.79
N ARG A 379 -7.09 6.55 -14.20
CA ARG A 379 -5.99 7.45 -13.84
C ARG A 379 -6.54 8.83 -13.55
N GLY A 380 -6.44 9.27 -12.30
CA GLY A 380 -7.06 10.51 -11.90
C GLY A 380 -6.69 11.01 -10.51
N THR A 381 -7.65 11.65 -9.86
CA THR A 381 -7.46 12.34 -8.59
C THR A 381 -8.70 12.22 -7.70
N ASN A 382 -8.61 12.73 -6.48
CA ASN A 382 -9.69 12.74 -5.49
C ASN A 382 -10.27 14.15 -5.35
N ALA A 383 -11.60 14.24 -5.19
CA ALA A 383 -12.31 15.47 -4.83
C ALA A 383 -12.28 15.72 -3.30
N GLY A 384 -11.12 15.54 -2.68
CA GLY A 384 -10.92 15.69 -1.23
C GLY A 384 -11.15 17.12 -0.75
N GLY A 385 -11.56 17.29 0.50
CA GLY A 385 -11.90 18.58 1.08
C GLY A 385 -13.29 19.11 0.72
N TRP A 386 -14.01 18.52 -0.24
CA TRP A 386 -15.29 19.07 -0.73
C TRP A 386 -16.51 18.63 0.10
N LEU A 387 -16.91 17.36 0.01
CA LEU A 387 -18.00 16.78 0.78
C LEU A 387 -17.53 16.11 2.08
N VAL A 388 -16.22 16.18 2.35
CA VAL A 388 -15.61 15.89 3.65
C VAL A 388 -14.57 16.95 3.95
N MET A 389 -14.75 17.68 5.04
CA MET A 389 -13.83 18.76 5.44
C MET A 389 -12.70 18.24 6.33
N GLU A 390 -11.47 18.28 5.81
CA GLU A 390 -10.24 18.10 6.58
C GLU A 390 -9.53 19.43 6.81
N SER A 391 -9.14 19.73 8.04
CA SER A 391 -8.65 21.06 8.45
C SER A 391 -7.35 21.51 7.77
N TRP A 392 -6.57 20.54 7.26
CA TRP A 392 -5.31 20.77 6.57
C TRP A 392 -5.47 20.97 5.05
N MET A 393 -6.64 20.63 4.49
CA MET A 393 -7.03 20.88 3.08
C MET A 393 -8.08 21.99 2.94
N SER A 394 -8.89 22.18 3.98
CA SER A 394 -10.06 23.04 4.01
C SER A 394 -9.75 24.30 4.83
N PRO A 395 -10.09 25.51 4.34
CA PRO A 395 -9.81 26.78 5.04
C PRO A 395 -10.74 27.00 6.24
N THR A 396 -10.64 26.13 7.25
CA THR A 396 -11.38 26.18 8.51
C THR A 396 -10.46 25.80 9.67
N ASN A 397 -10.73 26.32 10.85
CA ASN A 397 -10.04 25.93 12.09
C ASN A 397 -10.73 24.78 12.84
N SER A 398 -11.77 24.19 12.26
CA SER A 398 -12.46 23.04 12.84
C SER A 398 -11.60 21.78 12.78
N PRO A 399 -11.62 20.91 13.80
CA PRO A 399 -10.93 19.61 13.73
C PRO A 399 -11.59 18.65 12.74
N ASP A 400 -12.91 18.74 12.53
CA ASP A 400 -13.66 17.87 11.63
C ASP A 400 -14.97 18.54 11.12
N GLN A 401 -15.67 17.85 10.22
CA GLN A 401 -16.92 18.33 9.64
C GLN A 401 -18.08 18.31 10.64
N LYS A 402 -18.20 17.29 11.50
CA LYS A 402 -19.25 17.20 12.53
C LYS A 402 -19.21 18.40 13.48
N THR A 403 -18.02 18.79 13.92
CA THR A 403 -17.78 19.96 14.76
C THR A 403 -18.11 21.26 14.03
N THR A 404 -17.81 21.34 12.72
CA THR A 404 -18.21 22.48 11.87
C THR A 404 -19.72 22.64 11.85
N ILE A 405 -20.45 21.59 11.47
CA ILE A 405 -21.91 21.58 11.40
C ILE A 405 -22.52 21.95 12.76
N LYS A 406 -22.08 21.28 13.82
CA LYS A 406 -22.59 21.52 15.18
C LYS A 406 -22.35 22.96 15.63
N THR A 407 -21.14 23.47 15.47
CA THR A 407 -20.78 24.82 15.93
C THR A 407 -21.57 25.89 15.19
N LEU A 408 -21.69 25.77 13.86
CA LEU A 408 -22.47 26.72 13.07
C LEU A 408 -23.96 26.64 13.40
N THR A 409 -24.49 25.44 13.62
CA THR A 409 -25.89 25.23 14.03
C THR A 409 -26.17 25.86 15.38
N ASP A 410 -25.29 25.66 16.37
CA ASP A 410 -25.42 26.26 17.70
C ASP A 410 -25.34 27.80 17.66
N ARG A 411 -24.57 28.36 16.72
CA ARG A 411 -24.37 29.83 16.60
C ARG A 411 -25.43 30.53 15.78
N PHE A 412 -25.88 29.95 14.68
CA PHE A 412 -26.68 30.62 13.65
C PHE A 412 -28.00 29.91 13.32
N GLY A 413 -28.24 28.73 13.89
CA GLY A 413 -29.38 27.87 13.54
C GLY A 413 -29.08 26.95 12.34
N GLY A 414 -29.85 25.87 12.23
CA GLY A 414 -29.57 24.80 11.26
C GLY A 414 -29.67 25.25 9.79
N GLU A 415 -30.64 26.10 9.46
CA GLU A 415 -30.83 26.63 8.10
C GLU A 415 -29.61 27.43 7.64
N THR A 416 -29.23 28.47 8.40
CA THR A 416 -28.06 29.30 8.12
C THR A 416 -26.76 28.48 8.13
N ALA A 417 -26.61 27.50 9.03
CA ALA A 417 -25.43 26.64 9.04
C ALA A 417 -25.25 25.89 7.71
N TRP A 418 -26.33 25.32 7.16
CA TRP A 418 -26.29 24.63 5.87
C TRP A 418 -26.17 25.59 4.69
N GLU A 419 -26.72 26.81 4.75
CA GLU A 419 -26.44 27.84 3.74
C GLU A 419 -24.94 28.17 3.65
N LEU A 420 -24.25 28.29 4.79
CA LEU A 420 -22.80 28.56 4.82
C LEU A 420 -21.99 27.37 4.28
N ILE A 421 -22.35 26.15 4.66
CA ILE A 421 -21.69 24.93 4.16
C ILE A 421 -21.91 24.79 2.65
N ASN A 422 -23.13 25.04 2.16
CA ASN A 422 -23.44 25.03 0.73
C ASN A 422 -22.64 26.08 -0.03
N LEU A 423 -22.52 27.30 0.51
CA LEU A 423 -21.68 28.34 -0.08
C LEU A 423 -20.21 27.89 -0.21
N TYR A 424 -19.66 27.27 0.84
CA TYR A 424 -18.31 26.69 0.75
C TYR A 424 -18.24 25.65 -0.39
N GLN A 425 -19.18 24.71 -0.43
CA GLN A 425 -19.20 23.65 -1.44
C GLN A 425 -19.35 24.18 -2.86
N ASP A 426 -20.22 25.18 -3.09
CA ASP A 426 -20.47 25.83 -4.39
C ASP A 426 -19.22 26.52 -4.95
N HIS A 427 -18.41 27.08 -4.05
CA HIS A 427 -17.18 27.77 -4.44
C HIS A 427 -15.98 26.84 -4.48
N TYR A 428 -15.96 25.78 -3.67
CA TYR A 428 -14.83 24.87 -3.63
C TYR A 428 -14.74 24.05 -4.91
N TRP A 429 -15.79 23.36 -5.33
CA TRP A 429 -15.75 22.55 -6.56
C TRP A 429 -16.72 23.09 -7.60
N THR A 430 -16.24 23.29 -8.82
CA THR A 430 -16.97 23.92 -9.92
C THR A 430 -16.84 23.12 -11.22
N GLU A 431 -17.62 23.48 -12.24
CA GLU A 431 -17.52 22.84 -13.57
C GLU A 431 -16.11 22.92 -14.16
N ALA A 432 -15.40 24.03 -13.93
CA ALA A 432 -14.04 24.26 -14.43
C ALA A 432 -13.03 23.23 -13.87
N ASP A 433 -13.31 22.66 -12.70
CA ASP A 433 -12.45 21.64 -12.11
C ASP A 433 -12.49 20.33 -12.90
N PHE A 434 -13.65 19.97 -13.46
CA PHE A 434 -13.75 18.83 -14.37
C PHE A 434 -13.06 19.10 -15.71
N ASP A 435 -13.12 20.33 -16.22
CA ASP A 435 -12.40 20.73 -17.43
C ASP A 435 -10.89 20.61 -17.23
N ASN A 436 -10.37 21.06 -16.09
CA ASN A 436 -8.96 20.92 -15.72
C ASN A 436 -8.52 19.45 -15.64
N ILE A 437 -9.36 18.58 -15.05
CA ILE A 437 -9.11 17.14 -14.94
C ILE A 437 -9.06 16.49 -16.33
N LYS A 438 -10.02 16.83 -17.21
CA LYS A 438 -10.01 16.33 -18.59
C LYS A 438 -8.79 16.80 -19.36
N GLU A 439 -8.40 18.07 -19.21
CA GLU A 439 -7.23 18.64 -19.86
C GLU A 439 -5.91 18.03 -19.37
N ALA A 440 -5.85 17.63 -18.09
CA ALA A 440 -4.73 16.86 -17.54
C ALA A 440 -4.66 15.41 -18.08
N GLY A 441 -5.63 14.98 -18.89
CA GLY A 441 -5.69 13.65 -19.50
C GLY A 441 -6.26 12.58 -18.58
N MET A 442 -6.82 12.96 -17.43
CA MET A 442 -7.40 12.04 -16.47
C MET A 442 -8.77 11.54 -16.93
N ASN A 443 -9.14 10.35 -16.48
CA ASN A 443 -10.40 9.70 -16.86
C ASN A 443 -11.26 9.26 -15.67
N ILE A 444 -10.86 9.55 -14.44
CA ILE A 444 -11.58 9.19 -13.21
C ILE A 444 -11.47 10.33 -12.19
N VAL A 445 -12.53 10.53 -11.40
CA VAL A 445 -12.46 11.26 -10.13
C VAL A 445 -13.11 10.42 -9.04
N ARG A 446 -12.38 10.18 -7.95
CA ARG A 446 -12.94 9.60 -6.73
C ARG A 446 -13.59 10.73 -5.92
N LEU A 447 -14.84 10.54 -5.55
CA LEU A 447 -15.65 11.51 -4.79
C LEU A 447 -15.81 11.01 -3.35
N PRO A 448 -14.93 11.44 -2.42
CA PRO A 448 -15.16 11.31 -1.00
C PRO A 448 -16.46 12.00 -0.59
N PHE A 449 -17.37 11.29 0.04
CA PHE A 449 -18.58 11.87 0.63
C PHE A 449 -18.84 11.30 2.03
N SER A 450 -19.61 12.06 2.82
CA SER A 450 -20.06 11.63 4.14
C SER A 450 -21.59 11.48 4.19
N TYR A 451 -22.09 10.84 5.23
CA TYR A 451 -23.53 10.77 5.48
C TYR A 451 -24.17 12.09 5.90
N PHE A 452 -23.39 13.13 6.27
CA PHE A 452 -23.92 14.36 6.86
C PHE A 452 -24.85 15.11 5.91
N GLU A 453 -24.56 15.13 4.62
CA GLU A 453 -25.37 15.74 3.56
C GLU A 453 -26.66 14.95 3.29
N MET A 454 -26.71 13.68 3.70
CA MET A 454 -27.70 12.72 3.19
C MET A 454 -28.73 12.30 4.23
N LEU A 455 -28.30 12.13 5.48
CA LEU A 455 -29.16 11.61 6.55
C LEU A 455 -29.43 12.68 7.62
N HIS A 456 -30.66 12.68 8.14
CA HIS A 456 -30.97 13.24 9.44
C HIS A 456 -30.37 12.37 10.56
N GLU A 457 -30.28 12.89 11.79
CA GLU A 457 -29.73 12.14 12.93
C GLU A 457 -30.47 10.82 13.21
N ASP A 458 -31.78 10.79 12.95
CA ASP A 458 -32.62 9.59 13.09
C ASP A 458 -32.41 8.54 11.98
N GLY A 459 -31.59 8.84 10.97
CA GLY A 459 -31.30 7.97 9.84
C GLY A 459 -32.26 8.08 8.66
N SER A 460 -33.24 8.99 8.70
CA SER A 460 -34.08 9.29 7.54
C SER A 460 -33.31 10.10 6.49
N LEU A 461 -33.65 9.91 5.20
CA LEU A 461 -33.06 10.69 4.11
C LEU A 461 -33.54 12.14 4.14
N LYS A 462 -32.63 13.08 3.89
CA LYS A 462 -32.96 14.48 3.60
C LYS A 462 -33.55 14.61 2.20
N ASP A 463 -34.39 15.63 1.99
CA ASP A 463 -34.93 15.94 0.66
C ASP A 463 -33.84 16.30 -0.36
N THR A 464 -32.72 16.87 0.12
CA THR A 464 -31.55 17.29 -0.68
C THR A 464 -30.43 16.25 -0.72
N ALA A 465 -30.69 15.01 -0.26
CA ALA A 465 -29.63 14.03 0.02
C ALA A 465 -28.71 13.72 -1.17
N PHE A 466 -29.19 13.89 -2.40
CA PHE A 466 -28.46 13.53 -3.61
C PHE A 466 -28.04 14.71 -4.49
N ASP A 467 -28.47 15.95 -4.18
CA ASP A 467 -28.32 17.09 -5.08
C ASP A 467 -26.86 17.33 -5.52
N ARG A 468 -25.91 17.26 -4.57
CA ARG A 468 -24.48 17.44 -4.84
C ARG A 468 -23.88 16.30 -5.65
N MET A 469 -24.26 15.07 -5.33
CA MET A 469 -23.72 13.88 -5.96
C MET A 469 -24.28 13.70 -7.38
N ASP A 470 -25.56 14.03 -7.60
CA ASP A 470 -26.18 14.07 -8.93
C ASP A 470 -25.46 15.06 -9.84
N TRP A 471 -25.30 16.31 -9.38
CA TRP A 471 -24.60 17.32 -10.14
C TRP A 471 -23.17 16.88 -10.49
N PHE A 472 -22.43 16.32 -9.53
CA PHE A 472 -21.05 15.88 -9.75
C PHE A 472 -20.96 14.76 -10.80
N VAL A 473 -21.84 13.76 -10.69
CA VAL A 473 -21.89 12.62 -11.62
C VAL A 473 -22.31 13.10 -13.02
N GLU A 474 -23.28 13.99 -13.13
CA GLU A 474 -23.72 14.58 -14.40
C GLU A 474 -22.62 15.41 -15.07
N GLU A 475 -21.89 16.24 -14.31
CA GLU A 475 -20.80 17.07 -14.85
C GLU A 475 -19.59 16.25 -15.29
N ALA A 476 -19.26 15.18 -14.55
CA ALA A 476 -18.23 14.23 -14.96
C ALA A 476 -18.63 13.48 -16.24
N ALA A 477 -19.88 13.01 -16.32
CA ALA A 477 -20.40 12.28 -17.48
C ALA A 477 -20.37 13.11 -18.77
N LYS A 478 -20.68 14.42 -18.70
CA LYS A 478 -20.58 15.35 -19.85
C LYS A 478 -19.18 15.40 -20.48
N ARG A 479 -18.15 15.08 -19.69
CA ARG A 479 -16.73 15.12 -20.06
C ARG A 479 -16.11 13.74 -20.22
N GLU A 480 -16.93 12.68 -20.16
CA GLU A 480 -16.46 11.30 -20.26
C GLU A 480 -15.41 10.97 -19.18
N ILE A 481 -15.68 11.42 -17.96
CA ILE A 481 -14.89 11.17 -16.76
C ILE A 481 -15.68 10.19 -15.90
N TYR A 482 -15.06 9.08 -15.53
CA TYR A 482 -15.68 8.17 -14.58
C TYR A 482 -15.74 8.78 -13.17
N VAL A 483 -16.67 8.31 -12.35
CA VAL A 483 -16.73 8.64 -10.92
C VAL A 483 -16.64 7.38 -10.07
N ILE A 484 -15.88 7.42 -8.97
CA ILE A 484 -16.03 6.47 -7.86
C ILE A 484 -16.75 7.21 -6.74
N LEU A 485 -17.89 6.67 -6.29
CA LEU A 485 -18.57 7.17 -5.11
C LEU A 485 -17.95 6.50 -3.89
N ASP A 486 -17.29 7.28 -3.05
CA ASP A 486 -16.54 6.79 -1.90
C ASP A 486 -17.19 7.21 -0.58
N MET A 487 -17.68 6.22 0.18
CA MET A 487 -18.20 6.43 1.53
C MET A 487 -17.04 6.71 2.48
N HIS A 488 -16.62 7.96 2.44
CA HIS A 488 -15.45 8.46 3.14
C HIS A 488 -15.74 8.70 4.63
N GLY A 489 -16.99 9.01 4.97
CA GLY A 489 -17.48 9.11 6.35
C GLY A 489 -18.82 8.42 6.57
N ALA A 490 -18.80 7.25 7.21
CA ALA A 490 -20.02 6.51 7.57
C ALA A 490 -20.62 7.00 8.92
N PRO A 491 -21.92 6.80 9.18
CA PRO A 491 -22.54 7.02 10.49
C PRO A 491 -21.70 6.48 11.65
N GLY A 492 -21.33 7.37 12.58
CA GLY A 492 -20.50 7.02 13.74
C GLY A 492 -19.00 6.92 13.49
N SER A 493 -18.53 7.12 12.26
CA SER A 493 -17.14 6.96 11.82
C SER A 493 -16.62 5.53 11.90
N GLN A 494 -16.00 5.09 10.80
CA GLN A 494 -15.33 3.81 10.64
C GLN A 494 -13.89 3.78 11.18
N ASN A 495 -13.31 4.92 11.56
CA ASN A 495 -11.89 5.02 11.95
C ASN A 495 -11.56 6.11 13.00
N GLY A 496 -12.51 6.98 13.34
CA GLY A 496 -12.33 8.05 14.31
C GLY A 496 -11.43 9.20 13.85
N LYS A 497 -11.16 9.33 12.55
CA LYS A 497 -10.27 10.34 11.97
C LYS A 497 -11.04 11.51 11.37
N ASP A 498 -10.36 12.65 11.21
CA ASP A 498 -10.92 13.87 10.62
C ASP A 498 -11.43 13.66 9.20
N HIS A 499 -10.73 12.86 8.40
CA HIS A 499 -11.19 12.46 7.06
C HIS A 499 -12.42 11.53 7.06
N SER A 500 -12.89 11.01 8.20
CA SER A 500 -14.25 10.42 8.28
C SER A 500 -15.33 11.46 8.64
N GLY A 501 -14.91 12.69 8.92
CA GLY A 501 -15.74 13.81 9.36
C GLY A 501 -16.15 13.80 10.84
N ASP A 502 -15.75 12.79 11.63
CA ASP A 502 -16.11 12.65 13.05
C ASP A 502 -14.94 12.11 13.91
N THR A 503 -14.31 12.99 14.68
CA THR A 503 -13.22 12.66 15.63
C THR A 503 -13.71 12.46 17.07
N SER A 504 -15.02 12.35 17.31
CA SER A 504 -15.55 12.23 18.68
C SER A 504 -15.12 10.94 19.40
N ARG A 505 -14.68 9.92 18.65
CA ARG A 505 -14.00 8.72 19.17
C ARG A 505 -12.70 8.47 18.38
N PRO A 506 -11.60 9.13 18.77
CA PRO A 506 -10.35 9.08 18.02
C PRO A 506 -9.86 7.65 17.78
N ASP A 507 -9.32 7.42 16.57
CA ASP A 507 -8.61 6.21 16.13
C ASP A 507 -9.42 4.90 16.11
N ILE A 508 -10.71 4.93 16.47
CA ILE A 508 -11.60 3.75 16.49
C ILE A 508 -12.95 4.06 15.84
N GLY A 509 -13.50 5.26 16.08
CA GLY A 509 -14.87 5.58 15.67
C GLY A 509 -15.92 4.83 16.49
N ASN A 510 -17.13 4.71 15.94
CA ASN A 510 -18.31 4.10 16.57
C ASN A 510 -19.21 3.39 15.55
N LEU A 511 -18.70 3.06 14.36
CA LEU A 511 -19.43 2.27 13.36
C LEU A 511 -19.44 0.78 13.73
N PHE A 512 -18.25 0.18 13.83
CA PHE A 512 -18.10 -1.25 14.14
C PHE A 512 -18.61 -1.59 15.54
N GLY A 513 -19.24 -2.75 15.67
CA GLY A 513 -19.95 -3.16 16.90
C GLY A 513 -21.23 -2.36 17.23
N ASN A 514 -21.57 -1.31 16.47
CA ASN A 514 -22.76 -0.50 16.69
C ASN A 514 -23.81 -0.76 15.60
N LYS A 515 -24.77 -1.62 15.93
CA LYS A 515 -25.80 -2.06 14.98
C LYS A 515 -26.59 -0.90 14.35
N GLU A 516 -26.92 0.15 15.11
CA GLU A 516 -27.68 1.28 14.59
C GLU A 516 -26.91 2.03 13.49
N ASN A 517 -25.62 2.30 13.74
CA ASN A 517 -24.77 2.97 12.77
C ASN A 517 -24.55 2.10 11.52
N MET A 518 -24.28 0.80 11.71
CA MET A 518 -24.15 -0.15 10.61
C MET A 518 -25.42 -0.24 9.76
N ASP A 519 -26.60 -0.30 10.39
CA ASP A 519 -27.89 -0.34 9.69
C ASP A 519 -28.14 0.95 8.89
N LYS A 520 -27.79 2.13 9.43
CA LYS A 520 -27.88 3.42 8.71
C LYS A 520 -26.96 3.44 7.49
N THR A 521 -25.74 2.94 7.60
CA THR A 521 -24.79 2.82 6.48
C THR A 521 -25.32 1.88 5.40
N ILE A 522 -25.82 0.70 5.79
CA ILE A 522 -26.43 -0.30 4.87
C ILE A 522 -27.63 0.32 4.13
N PHE A 523 -28.50 1.01 4.86
CA PHE A 523 -29.66 1.69 4.30
C PHE A 523 -29.25 2.75 3.26
N LEU A 524 -28.28 3.60 3.60
CA LEU A 524 -27.80 4.66 2.73
C LEU A 524 -27.18 4.08 1.44
N TRP A 525 -26.33 3.06 1.57
CA TRP A 525 -25.76 2.38 0.41
C TRP A 525 -26.84 1.75 -0.49
N GLY A 526 -27.87 1.16 0.09
CA GLY A 526 -29.03 0.67 -0.65
C GLY A 526 -29.73 1.77 -1.44
N LYS A 527 -29.81 2.99 -0.90
CA LYS A 527 -30.43 4.15 -1.57
C LYS A 527 -29.56 4.74 -2.67
N ILE A 528 -28.25 4.82 -2.45
CA ILE A 528 -27.27 5.22 -3.48
C ILE A 528 -27.31 4.23 -4.65
N ALA A 529 -27.25 2.94 -4.37
CA ALA A 529 -27.31 1.88 -5.38
C ALA A 529 -28.61 1.92 -6.19
N GLU A 530 -29.75 2.10 -5.53
CA GLU A 530 -31.06 2.22 -6.19
C GLU A 530 -31.09 3.40 -7.17
N ARG A 531 -30.44 4.51 -6.83
CA ARG A 531 -30.39 5.74 -7.62
C ARG A 531 -29.47 5.63 -8.83
N TYR A 532 -28.26 5.10 -8.67
CA TYR A 532 -27.22 5.15 -9.71
C TYR A 532 -27.01 3.86 -10.51
N LYS A 533 -27.77 2.78 -10.26
CA LYS A 533 -27.60 1.46 -10.93
C LYS A 533 -27.51 1.47 -12.46
N ASP A 534 -28.03 2.51 -13.12
CA ASP A 534 -28.06 2.64 -14.58
C ASP A 534 -27.08 3.72 -15.12
N GLU A 535 -26.34 4.42 -14.25
CA GLU A 535 -25.41 5.48 -14.63
C GLU A 535 -24.13 4.90 -15.25
N LYS A 536 -23.81 5.25 -16.49
CA LYS A 536 -22.76 4.56 -17.25
C LYS A 536 -21.36 5.08 -16.96
N TRP A 537 -21.24 6.34 -16.52
CA TRP A 537 -19.98 6.96 -16.14
C TRP A 537 -19.67 6.80 -14.66
N LEU A 538 -20.51 6.08 -13.91
CA LEU A 538 -20.14 5.61 -12.60
C LEU A 538 -19.24 4.37 -12.75
N ALA A 539 -18.00 4.42 -12.26
CA ALA A 539 -17.14 3.25 -12.22
C ALA A 539 -17.62 2.25 -11.16
N GLY A 540 -18.05 2.75 -10.00
CA GLY A 540 -18.63 1.94 -8.95
C GLY A 540 -18.63 2.58 -7.57
N TYR A 541 -18.73 1.73 -6.56
CA TYR A 541 -18.96 2.11 -5.16
C TYR A 541 -17.76 1.68 -4.31
N ASP A 542 -17.07 2.64 -3.69
CA ASP A 542 -16.02 2.39 -2.70
C ASP A 542 -16.63 2.36 -1.30
N LEU A 543 -16.72 1.15 -0.75
CA LEU A 543 -17.71 0.81 0.28
C LEU A 543 -17.48 1.54 1.60
N LEU A 544 -16.21 1.69 2.01
CA LEU A 544 -15.77 2.40 3.20
C LEU A 544 -14.32 2.83 3.02
N ASN A 545 -14.04 4.10 3.25
CA ASN A 545 -12.67 4.61 3.28
C ASN A 545 -11.93 4.24 4.57
N GLU A 546 -10.73 3.68 4.49
CA GLU A 546 -9.81 3.35 5.58
C GLU A 546 -10.52 2.90 6.88
N PRO A 547 -11.23 1.76 6.90
CA PRO A 547 -12.06 1.35 8.03
C PRO A 547 -11.25 0.79 9.22
N GLY A 548 -10.33 1.58 9.76
CA GLY A 548 -9.39 1.19 10.83
C GLY A 548 -10.02 0.87 12.18
N GLY A 549 -11.33 1.08 12.37
CA GLY A 549 -12.07 0.74 13.58
C GLY A 549 -12.33 -0.77 13.77
N ALA A 550 -12.12 -1.58 12.73
CA ALA A 550 -12.15 -3.04 12.81
C ALA A 550 -11.10 -3.67 11.89
N THR A 551 -10.73 -4.92 12.16
CA THR A 551 -9.79 -5.69 11.34
C THR A 551 -10.26 -7.13 11.16
N GLY A 552 -9.80 -7.80 10.11
CA GLY A 552 -10.13 -9.21 9.87
C GLY A 552 -11.63 -9.43 9.63
N ILE A 553 -12.19 -10.51 10.20
CA ILE A 553 -13.56 -10.93 9.83
C ILE A 553 -14.62 -9.88 10.19
N GLU A 554 -14.49 -9.13 11.29
CA GLU A 554 -15.49 -8.10 11.63
C GLU A 554 -15.64 -7.05 10.51
N GLN A 555 -14.52 -6.63 9.92
CA GLN A 555 -14.49 -5.75 8.76
C GLN A 555 -15.11 -6.44 7.53
N PHE A 556 -14.73 -7.69 7.27
CA PHE A 556 -15.14 -8.41 6.06
C PHE A 556 -16.63 -8.76 6.07
N ASP A 557 -17.18 -9.14 7.21
CA ASP A 557 -18.61 -9.41 7.40
C ASP A 557 -19.45 -8.15 7.17
N PHE A 558 -18.93 -6.98 7.54
CA PHE A 558 -19.63 -5.73 7.27
C PHE A 558 -19.54 -5.36 5.78
N TYR A 559 -18.39 -5.53 5.13
CA TYR A 559 -18.29 -5.41 3.68
C TYR A 559 -19.27 -6.34 2.95
N ASP A 560 -19.45 -7.58 3.42
CA ASP A 560 -20.40 -8.51 2.82
C ASP A 560 -21.87 -8.06 2.99
N GLN A 561 -22.21 -7.46 4.13
CA GLN A 561 -23.53 -6.84 4.33
C GLN A 561 -23.77 -5.68 3.36
N LEU A 562 -22.79 -4.78 3.21
CA LEU A 562 -22.85 -3.67 2.25
C LEU A 562 -22.96 -4.20 0.80
N TYR A 563 -22.10 -5.16 0.43
CA TYR A 563 -22.11 -5.82 -0.88
C TYR A 563 -23.49 -6.38 -1.21
N LYS A 564 -24.10 -7.12 -0.27
CA LYS A 564 -25.44 -7.72 -0.47
C LYS A 564 -26.53 -6.67 -0.61
N ALA A 565 -26.51 -5.62 0.22
CA ALA A 565 -27.50 -4.54 0.17
C ALA A 565 -27.45 -3.78 -1.16
N ILE A 566 -26.25 -3.45 -1.64
CA ILE A 566 -26.06 -2.82 -2.95
C ILE A 566 -26.46 -3.78 -4.06
N ARG A 567 -25.98 -5.04 -4.04
CA ARG A 567 -26.32 -6.04 -5.05
C ARG A 567 -27.81 -6.36 -5.11
N GLU A 568 -28.59 -6.11 -4.06
CA GLU A 568 -30.05 -6.20 -4.13
C GLU A 568 -30.64 -5.19 -5.13
N LYS A 569 -30.08 -3.98 -5.20
CA LYS A 569 -30.57 -2.87 -6.03
C LYS A 569 -29.84 -2.74 -7.37
N ASP A 570 -28.54 -3.03 -7.37
CA ASP A 570 -27.65 -2.88 -8.52
C ASP A 570 -26.80 -4.13 -8.79
N LYS A 571 -27.03 -4.73 -9.95
CA LYS A 571 -26.36 -5.95 -10.39
C LYS A 571 -25.05 -5.72 -11.17
N ASN A 572 -24.73 -4.46 -11.50
CA ASN A 572 -23.79 -4.17 -12.58
C ASN A 572 -22.54 -3.41 -12.16
N HIS A 573 -22.62 -2.40 -11.30
CA HIS A 573 -21.44 -1.60 -10.96
C HIS A 573 -20.39 -2.38 -10.16
N ILE A 574 -19.13 -1.95 -10.29
CA ILE A 574 -18.01 -2.51 -9.54
C ILE A 574 -18.14 -2.15 -8.05
N MET A 575 -17.76 -3.07 -7.16
CA MET A 575 -17.49 -2.71 -5.75
C MET A 575 -15.99 -2.52 -5.57
N PHE A 576 -15.59 -1.34 -5.11
CA PHE A 576 -14.25 -1.08 -4.62
C PHE A 576 -14.23 -1.44 -3.13
N ILE A 577 -13.33 -2.34 -2.76
CA ILE A 577 -13.18 -2.83 -1.39
C ILE A 577 -11.81 -2.41 -0.90
N GLU A 578 -11.78 -1.54 0.10
CA GLU A 578 -10.54 -0.94 0.60
C GLU A 578 -9.91 -1.74 1.74
N ALA A 579 -8.59 -1.89 1.69
CA ALA A 579 -7.82 -2.51 2.77
C ALA A 579 -7.47 -1.51 3.88
N ILE A 580 -7.25 -2.03 5.09
CA ILE A 580 -6.61 -1.25 6.16
C ILE A 580 -5.08 -1.32 6.00
N TRP A 581 -4.50 -0.50 5.13
CA TRP A 581 -3.07 -0.33 4.79
C TRP A 581 -2.46 -1.28 3.75
N GLU A 582 -2.64 -2.60 3.83
CA GLU A 582 -1.86 -3.55 3.02
C GLU A 582 -2.71 -4.60 2.29
N PRO A 583 -2.23 -5.15 1.14
CA PRO A 583 -3.01 -6.09 0.34
C PRO A 583 -3.56 -7.32 1.08
N TYR A 584 -2.79 -7.87 2.02
CA TYR A 584 -3.15 -9.07 2.78
C TYR A 584 -4.16 -8.79 3.91
N HIS A 585 -4.54 -7.53 4.13
CA HIS A 585 -5.63 -7.17 5.03
C HIS A 585 -7.01 -7.27 4.38
N LEU A 586 -7.09 -7.73 3.12
CA LEU A 586 -8.35 -8.12 2.48
C LEU A 586 -8.39 -9.62 2.24
N PRO A 587 -9.58 -10.26 2.27
CA PRO A 587 -9.70 -11.68 2.03
C PRO A 587 -9.62 -11.99 0.52
N LYS A 588 -9.49 -13.26 0.15
CA LYS A 588 -9.84 -13.69 -1.21
C LYS A 588 -11.33 -13.41 -1.47
N PRO A 589 -11.74 -12.86 -2.63
CA PRO A 589 -13.15 -12.63 -2.95
C PRO A 589 -14.03 -13.88 -2.81
N ASP A 590 -13.49 -15.06 -3.17
CA ASP A 590 -14.16 -16.35 -3.06
C ASP A 590 -14.60 -16.71 -1.63
N LEU A 591 -13.94 -16.14 -0.61
CA LEU A 591 -14.29 -16.36 0.80
C LEU A 591 -15.72 -15.91 1.11
N TYR A 592 -16.19 -14.84 0.47
CA TYR A 592 -17.58 -14.36 0.56
C TYR A 592 -18.38 -14.60 -0.71
N GLY A 593 -17.70 -14.99 -1.79
CA GLY A 593 -18.31 -15.17 -3.12
C GLY A 593 -18.57 -13.84 -3.82
N TRP A 594 -17.74 -12.83 -3.54
CA TRP A 594 -17.85 -11.51 -4.16
C TRP A 594 -17.44 -11.57 -5.63
N GLU A 595 -18.32 -11.08 -6.49
CA GLU A 595 -18.11 -10.94 -7.94
C GLU A 595 -18.13 -9.46 -8.34
N ASN A 596 -17.39 -9.14 -9.41
CA ASN A 596 -17.25 -7.78 -9.95
C ASN A 596 -16.73 -6.77 -8.90
N VAL A 597 -15.56 -7.06 -8.35
CA VAL A 597 -14.90 -6.25 -7.31
C VAL A 597 -13.50 -5.81 -7.75
N VAL A 598 -13.08 -4.67 -7.23
CA VAL A 598 -11.73 -4.10 -7.35
C VAL A 598 -11.20 -3.89 -5.95
N TYR A 599 -9.93 -4.23 -5.71
CA TYR A 599 -9.31 -3.95 -4.41
C TYR A 599 -8.63 -2.60 -4.45
N SER A 600 -8.96 -1.76 -3.47
CA SER A 600 -8.43 -0.41 -3.31
C SER A 600 -7.40 -0.38 -2.19
N TYR A 601 -6.25 0.23 -2.44
CA TYR A 601 -5.16 0.37 -1.48
C TYR A 601 -4.65 1.80 -1.41
N HIS A 602 -4.33 2.24 -0.19
CA HIS A 602 -3.72 3.54 0.06
C HIS A 602 -2.23 3.38 0.35
N PHE A 603 -1.39 3.83 -0.57
CA PHE A 603 0.06 3.62 -0.51
C PHE A 603 0.78 4.91 -0.15
N TYR A 604 0.93 5.15 1.15
CA TYR A 604 1.70 6.26 1.70
C TYR A 604 3.06 5.81 2.25
N GLY A 605 4.13 6.13 1.52
CA GLY A 605 5.51 5.80 1.88
C GLY A 605 6.10 6.80 2.88
N TRP A 606 5.69 6.77 4.14
CA TRP A 606 6.13 7.75 5.15
C TRP A 606 7.64 7.70 5.48
N ASP A 607 8.34 6.62 5.09
CA ASP A 607 9.78 6.45 5.29
C ASP A 607 10.58 7.47 4.47
N ASN A 608 11.14 8.48 5.16
CA ASN A 608 11.95 9.57 4.59
C ASN A 608 11.37 10.13 3.27
N ILE A 609 10.38 11.01 3.43
CA ILE A 609 9.55 11.59 2.37
C ILE A 609 10.32 12.32 1.25
N ASP A 610 11.54 12.79 1.52
CA ASP A 610 12.37 13.50 0.54
C ASP A 610 13.33 12.54 -0.21
N SER A 611 13.46 11.29 0.24
CA SER A 611 14.47 10.34 -0.26
C SER A 611 13.94 9.43 -1.37
N PHE A 612 14.42 9.66 -2.59
CA PHE A 612 14.12 8.79 -3.74
C PHE A 612 14.42 7.29 -3.48
N PRO A 613 15.59 6.88 -2.95
CA PRO A 613 15.84 5.47 -2.66
C PRO A 613 14.84 4.84 -1.67
N SER A 614 14.35 5.59 -0.68
CA SER A 614 13.35 5.10 0.28
C SER A 614 11.98 4.94 -0.36
N GLN A 615 11.51 5.95 -1.09
CA GLN A 615 10.24 5.89 -1.82
C GLN A 615 10.23 4.77 -2.88
N LYS A 616 11.37 4.59 -3.57
CA LYS A 616 11.57 3.48 -4.51
C LYS A 616 11.39 2.12 -3.83
N ARG A 617 12.09 1.88 -2.70
CA ARG A 617 11.98 0.62 -1.94
C ARG A 617 10.56 0.39 -1.45
N PHE A 618 9.87 1.43 -0.98
CA PHE A 618 8.48 1.34 -0.57
C PHE A 618 7.59 0.89 -1.74
N THR A 619 7.69 1.55 -2.88
CA THR A 619 6.92 1.21 -4.10
C THR A 619 7.21 -0.22 -4.55
N ASP A 620 8.48 -0.61 -4.65
CA ASP A 620 8.90 -1.94 -5.07
C ASP A 620 8.37 -3.03 -4.13
N SER A 621 8.25 -2.75 -2.83
CA SER A 621 7.75 -3.71 -1.85
C SER A 621 6.28 -4.09 -2.07
N LYS A 622 5.49 -3.24 -2.73
CA LYS A 622 4.07 -3.49 -3.00
C LYS A 622 3.85 -4.52 -4.11
N ILE A 623 4.78 -4.62 -5.06
CA ILE A 623 4.69 -5.55 -6.20
C ILE A 623 4.56 -7.01 -5.73
N PRO A 624 5.46 -7.59 -4.92
CA PRO A 624 5.31 -8.96 -4.45
C PRO A 624 4.11 -9.14 -3.50
N MET A 625 3.70 -8.10 -2.76
CA MET A 625 2.49 -8.16 -1.92
C MET A 625 1.23 -8.44 -2.76
N VAL A 626 1.10 -7.75 -3.88
CA VAL A 626 -0.06 -7.87 -4.79
C VAL A 626 0.05 -9.10 -5.68
N ASN A 627 1.21 -9.32 -6.29
CA ASN A 627 1.35 -10.32 -7.36
C ASN A 627 1.71 -11.72 -6.88
N GLU A 628 2.30 -11.86 -5.69
CA GLU A 628 2.78 -13.14 -5.19
C GLU A 628 2.06 -13.56 -3.91
N MET A 629 1.99 -12.68 -2.89
CA MET A 629 1.42 -13.02 -1.59
C MET A 629 -0.10 -13.14 -1.62
N THR A 630 -0.79 -12.16 -2.21
CA THR A 630 -2.25 -12.18 -2.32
C THR A 630 -2.71 -12.80 -3.64
N ASN A 631 -2.34 -12.18 -4.76
CA ASN A 631 -2.66 -12.62 -6.12
C ASN A 631 -4.14 -13.03 -6.30
N TYR A 632 -5.06 -12.21 -5.79
CA TYR A 632 -6.49 -12.54 -5.71
C TYR A 632 -7.26 -12.50 -7.03
N ASN A 633 -6.56 -12.30 -8.16
CA ASN A 633 -7.14 -12.23 -9.50
C ASN A 633 -8.28 -11.19 -9.63
N VAL A 634 -8.11 -10.04 -8.97
CA VAL A 634 -8.98 -8.86 -9.08
C VAL A 634 -8.17 -7.67 -9.58
N PRO A 635 -8.80 -6.66 -10.21
CA PRO A 635 -8.10 -5.44 -10.57
C PRO A 635 -7.74 -4.65 -9.30
N LEU A 636 -6.74 -3.79 -9.44
CA LEU A 636 -6.20 -2.97 -8.36
C LEU A 636 -6.40 -1.50 -8.65
N LEU A 637 -6.87 -0.76 -7.64
CA LEU A 637 -6.83 0.69 -7.56
C LEU A 637 -5.88 1.12 -6.43
N VAL A 638 -4.88 1.94 -6.74
CA VAL A 638 -4.19 2.74 -5.72
C VAL A 638 -5.07 3.96 -5.47
N GLY A 639 -6.04 3.81 -4.56
CA GLY A 639 -7.13 4.78 -4.33
C GLY A 639 -6.64 6.11 -3.79
N GLU A 640 -5.55 6.05 -3.04
CA GLU A 640 -4.85 7.23 -2.55
C GLU A 640 -3.35 6.98 -2.46
N PHE A 641 -2.59 8.02 -2.80
CA PHE A 641 -1.17 8.09 -2.56
C PHE A 641 -0.69 9.53 -2.71
N THR A 642 0.43 9.82 -2.06
CA THR A 642 1.35 10.89 -2.43
C THR A 642 2.76 10.32 -2.39
N LEU A 643 3.65 10.87 -3.20
CA LEU A 643 5.08 10.59 -3.10
C LEU A 643 5.86 11.80 -2.60
N PHE A 644 5.12 12.65 -1.87
CA PHE A 644 5.63 13.78 -1.13
C PHE A 644 6.51 14.68 -2.01
N ASN A 645 7.64 15.11 -1.49
CA ASN A 645 8.41 16.22 -2.02
C ASN A 645 9.56 15.75 -2.92
N ASN A 646 9.41 14.64 -3.66
CA ASN A 646 10.46 14.16 -4.56
C ASN A 646 9.88 13.77 -5.93
N LEU A 647 10.13 14.59 -6.95
CA LEU A 647 9.59 14.37 -8.31
C LEU A 647 10.13 13.08 -8.97
N GLN A 648 11.35 12.65 -8.64
CA GLN A 648 11.88 11.40 -9.16
C GLN A 648 11.08 10.20 -8.65
N SER A 649 10.63 10.26 -7.39
CA SER A 649 9.73 9.27 -6.81
C SER A 649 8.41 9.23 -7.56
N TRP A 650 7.79 10.40 -7.82
CA TRP A 650 6.51 10.52 -8.56
C TRP A 650 6.56 9.82 -9.91
N ASP A 651 7.55 10.16 -10.74
CA ASP A 651 7.72 9.53 -12.05
C ASP A 651 8.00 8.01 -11.94
N TYR A 652 8.80 7.59 -10.94
CA TYR A 652 9.12 6.18 -10.74
C TYR A 652 7.88 5.34 -10.38
N ALA A 653 7.11 5.72 -9.36
CA ALA A 653 5.99 4.89 -8.93
C ALA A 653 4.84 4.91 -9.94
N LEU A 654 4.58 6.04 -10.60
CA LEU A 654 3.61 6.07 -11.68
C LEU A 654 4.02 5.16 -12.86
N ASN A 655 5.31 5.09 -13.19
CA ASN A 655 5.80 4.11 -14.16
C ASN A 655 5.60 2.67 -13.68
N VAL A 656 5.85 2.38 -12.39
CA VAL A 656 5.56 1.07 -11.81
C VAL A 656 4.06 0.76 -11.92
N TYR A 657 3.18 1.68 -11.54
CA TYR A 657 1.74 1.47 -11.62
C TYR A 657 1.30 1.18 -13.06
N GLU A 658 1.83 1.91 -14.04
CA GLU A 658 1.58 1.65 -15.46
C GLU A 658 2.08 0.26 -15.89
N GLU A 659 3.31 -0.13 -15.52
CA GLU A 659 3.87 -1.46 -15.83
C GLU A 659 3.08 -2.60 -15.20
N GLN A 660 2.50 -2.37 -14.02
CA GLN A 660 1.64 -3.34 -13.34
C GLN A 660 0.18 -3.31 -13.84
N GLY A 661 -0.20 -2.34 -14.67
CA GLY A 661 -1.59 -2.10 -15.09
C GLY A 661 -2.50 -1.67 -13.93
N TRP A 662 -1.94 -1.06 -12.89
CA TRP A 662 -2.69 -0.58 -11.72
C TRP A 662 -3.34 0.76 -12.01
N SER A 663 -4.62 0.85 -11.67
CA SER A 663 -5.32 2.14 -11.67
C SER A 663 -4.90 2.98 -10.48
N PHE A 664 -5.01 4.30 -10.55
CA PHE A 664 -4.62 5.18 -9.45
C PHE A 664 -5.44 6.48 -9.39
N THR A 665 -5.59 6.99 -8.17
CA THR A 665 -6.09 8.34 -7.89
C THR A 665 -5.16 9.05 -6.91
N THR A 666 -4.61 10.20 -7.29
CA THR A 666 -3.74 10.99 -6.41
C THR A 666 -4.52 11.57 -5.24
N TRP A 667 -3.94 11.61 -4.05
CA TRP A 667 -4.46 12.45 -2.97
C TRP A 667 -3.67 13.77 -2.94
N SER A 668 -4.25 14.89 -3.36
CA SER A 668 -5.63 15.15 -3.81
C SER A 668 -5.69 16.30 -4.84
N TYR A 669 -6.89 16.65 -5.33
CA TYR A 669 -7.04 17.72 -6.35
C TYR A 669 -6.68 19.11 -5.79
N LYS A 670 -7.19 19.49 -4.60
CA LYS A 670 -6.92 20.79 -3.97
C LYS A 670 -6.44 20.65 -2.53
N VAL A 671 -5.43 21.44 -2.16
CA VAL A 671 -4.89 21.47 -0.79
C VAL A 671 -4.52 22.89 -0.37
N THR A 672 -4.87 23.25 0.87
CA THR A 672 -4.35 24.49 1.48
C THR A 672 -2.88 24.35 1.83
N GLY A 673 -2.07 25.29 1.40
CA GLY A 673 -0.60 25.25 1.50
C GLY A 673 0.04 25.37 0.12
N GLU A 674 0.35 26.59 -0.27
CA GLU A 674 1.00 26.90 -1.56
C GLU A 674 2.26 26.06 -1.80
N GLY A 675 2.34 25.41 -2.97
CA GLY A 675 3.44 24.52 -3.36
C GLY A 675 3.42 23.14 -2.71
N SER A 676 2.39 22.80 -1.91
CA SER A 676 2.26 21.50 -1.27
C SER A 676 2.25 20.35 -2.29
N SER A 677 3.02 19.30 -2.00
CA SER A 677 3.05 18.06 -2.79
C SER A 677 1.78 17.21 -2.69
N TRP A 678 0.86 17.59 -1.82
CA TRP A 678 -0.43 16.91 -1.64
C TRP A 678 -1.52 17.42 -2.56
N GLY A 679 -1.30 18.51 -3.31
CA GLY A 679 -2.35 19.12 -4.13
C GLY A 679 -1.93 19.28 -5.58
N MET A 680 -2.80 18.90 -6.51
CA MET A 680 -2.66 19.34 -7.91
C MET A 680 -2.84 20.85 -8.04
N TYR A 681 -3.71 21.42 -7.23
CA TYR A 681 -3.94 22.85 -7.07
C TYR A 681 -3.71 23.21 -5.60
N THR A 682 -2.88 24.22 -5.37
CA THR A 682 -2.45 24.60 -4.02
C THR A 682 -2.56 26.08 -3.81
N GLY A 683 -2.84 26.52 -2.59
CA GLY A 683 -2.92 27.93 -2.28
C GLY A 683 -3.32 28.21 -0.85
N ASN A 684 -3.53 29.49 -0.54
CA ASN A 684 -3.77 29.96 0.83
C ASN A 684 -5.10 30.72 0.95
N PRO A 685 -6.26 30.08 0.69
CA PRO A 685 -7.56 30.75 0.82
C PRO A 685 -7.82 31.27 2.24
N PRO A 686 -8.64 32.33 2.40
CA PRO A 686 -8.94 32.90 3.71
C PRO A 686 -9.53 31.88 4.68
N LYS A 687 -8.85 31.66 5.82
CA LYS A 687 -9.25 30.69 6.84
C LYS A 687 -10.41 31.19 7.70
N VAL A 688 -11.49 30.40 7.77
CA VAL A 688 -12.64 30.64 8.65
C VAL A 688 -12.33 30.19 10.08
N ASN A 689 -12.72 31.02 11.04
CA ASN A 689 -12.80 30.67 12.45
C ASN A 689 -14.26 30.43 12.85
N ILE A 690 -14.69 29.17 12.87
CA ILE A 690 -16.10 28.79 13.06
C ILE A 690 -16.66 29.19 14.43
N GLN A 691 -15.82 29.52 15.41
CA GLN A 691 -16.25 29.97 16.74
C GLN A 691 -16.36 31.49 16.86
N ARG A 692 -15.62 32.26 16.04
CA ARG A 692 -15.44 33.71 16.23
C ARG A 692 -15.95 34.56 15.09
N ASP A 693 -15.75 34.13 13.85
CA ASP A 693 -16.16 34.91 12.67
C ASP A 693 -17.68 35.09 12.69
N SER A 694 -18.15 36.29 12.36
CA SER A 694 -19.55 36.58 12.08
C SER A 694 -20.02 35.85 10.82
N GLU A 695 -21.34 35.72 10.64
CA GLU A 695 -21.91 35.11 9.43
C GLU A 695 -21.38 35.78 8.14
N GLU A 696 -21.32 37.11 8.11
CA GLU A 696 -20.82 37.88 6.96
C GLU A 696 -19.32 37.62 6.67
N GLU A 697 -18.49 37.52 7.71
CA GLU A 697 -17.07 37.15 7.57
C GLU A 697 -16.92 35.73 7.02
N ILE A 698 -17.73 34.77 7.48
CA ILE A 698 -17.72 33.40 6.98
C ILE A 698 -18.10 33.38 5.49
N ARG A 699 -19.18 34.06 5.10
CA ARG A 699 -19.62 34.13 3.69
C ARG A 699 -18.52 34.72 2.81
N SER A 700 -17.94 35.84 3.23
CA SER A 700 -16.86 36.52 2.49
C SER A 700 -15.64 35.62 2.29
N LYS A 701 -15.20 34.91 3.33
CA LYS A 701 -14.03 34.02 3.27
C LYS A 701 -14.31 32.76 2.44
N TRP A 702 -15.44 32.10 2.66
CA TRP A 702 -15.78 30.87 1.94
C TRP A 702 -16.16 31.08 0.48
N SER A 703 -16.57 32.27 0.06
CA SER A 703 -16.71 32.59 -1.37
C SER A 703 -15.39 32.70 -2.14
N GLN A 704 -14.24 32.65 -1.48
CA GLN A 704 -12.92 32.76 -2.11
C GLN A 704 -12.18 31.43 -2.24
N VAL A 705 -12.81 30.29 -1.91
CA VAL A 705 -12.16 28.97 -1.86
C VAL A 705 -12.11 28.22 -3.20
N GLY A 706 -12.40 28.91 -4.30
CA GLY A 706 -12.39 28.34 -5.64
C GLY A 706 -11.02 28.27 -6.28
N THR A 707 -10.88 27.36 -7.23
CA THR A 707 -9.62 27.10 -7.94
C THR A 707 -9.07 28.38 -8.58
N ASN A 708 -9.92 29.16 -9.25
CA ASN A 708 -9.51 30.38 -9.94
C ASN A 708 -9.38 31.62 -9.01
N THR A 709 -9.66 31.48 -7.71
CA THR A 709 -9.66 32.61 -6.76
C THR A 709 -8.54 32.53 -5.74
N SER A 710 -8.16 31.34 -5.27
CA SER A 710 -7.17 31.20 -4.20
C SER A 710 -6.27 29.97 -4.31
N PHE A 711 -6.31 29.28 -5.44
CA PHE A 711 -5.40 28.17 -5.72
C PHE A 711 -4.68 28.40 -7.05
N GLU A 712 -3.50 27.80 -7.16
CA GLU A 712 -2.71 27.77 -8.38
C GLU A 712 -2.34 26.33 -8.71
N ARG A 713 -2.23 26.03 -10.00
CA ARG A 713 -1.78 24.72 -10.47
C ARG A 713 -0.36 24.46 -10.01
N ASN A 714 -0.12 23.30 -9.40
CA ASN A 714 1.21 22.85 -9.01
C ASN A 714 1.90 22.15 -10.19
N ASP A 715 2.56 22.91 -11.07
CA ASP A 715 3.01 22.38 -12.36
C ASP A 715 3.97 21.20 -12.24
N TYR A 716 4.92 21.25 -11.31
CA TYR A 716 5.93 20.21 -11.14
C TYR A 716 5.32 18.82 -10.95
N PHE A 717 4.28 18.69 -10.12
CA PHE A 717 3.63 17.41 -9.89
C PHE A 717 2.59 17.08 -10.95
N VAL A 718 1.77 18.06 -11.34
CA VAL A 718 0.68 17.83 -12.30
C VAL A 718 1.24 17.44 -13.68
N ASP A 719 2.37 18.01 -14.11
CA ASP A 719 3.00 17.63 -15.38
C ASP A 719 3.62 16.23 -15.35
N VAL A 720 4.12 15.77 -14.20
CA VAL A 720 4.53 14.36 -14.03
C VAL A 720 3.32 13.45 -14.14
N ILE A 721 2.24 13.74 -13.40
CA ILE A 721 1.01 12.92 -13.41
C ILE A 721 0.41 12.86 -14.82
N ARG A 722 0.38 14.00 -15.53
CA ARG A 722 -0.17 14.12 -16.88
C ARG A 722 0.44 13.13 -17.88
N ASN A 723 1.74 12.86 -17.78
CA ASN A 723 2.42 11.87 -18.64
C ASN A 723 1.86 10.45 -18.50
N TYR A 724 1.33 10.12 -17.33
CA TYR A 724 0.79 8.81 -17.03
C TYR A 724 -0.72 8.80 -17.17
N ALA A 725 -1.41 9.89 -16.80
CA ALA A 725 -2.86 10.03 -16.95
C ALA A 725 -3.32 9.80 -18.40
N SER A 726 -2.58 10.34 -19.37
CA SER A 726 -2.76 10.02 -20.79
C SER A 726 -1.41 9.60 -21.41
N PRO A 727 -1.22 8.31 -21.74
CA PRO A 727 0.02 7.83 -22.36
C PRO A 727 0.39 8.55 -23.67
N ASP A 728 -0.60 9.09 -24.39
CA ASP A 728 -0.37 9.90 -25.59
C ASP A 728 0.47 11.15 -25.26
N PHE A 729 0.28 11.75 -24.07
CA PHE A 729 1.07 12.89 -23.61
C PHE A 729 2.56 12.56 -23.45
N ARG A 730 2.89 11.35 -23.00
CA ARG A 730 4.28 10.87 -22.97
C ARG A 730 4.89 10.76 -24.37
N SER A 731 4.07 10.45 -25.38
CA SER A 731 4.52 10.30 -26.77
C SER A 731 4.73 11.65 -27.49
N ILE A 732 3.98 12.68 -27.09
CA ILE A 732 4.12 14.05 -27.62
C ILE A 732 5.06 14.92 -26.78
N ASP A 733 5.63 14.41 -25.69
CA ASP A 733 6.69 15.10 -24.96
C ASP A 733 7.93 15.21 -25.86
N GLU A 734 7.94 16.25 -26.69
CA GLU A 734 8.98 16.59 -27.64
C GLU A 734 10.25 16.98 -26.88
N ARG A 735 11.03 15.96 -26.53
CA ARG A 735 12.27 16.15 -25.81
C ARG A 735 13.43 16.39 -26.78
N MET A 736 14.06 17.54 -26.63
CA MET A 736 15.16 17.97 -27.48
C MET A 736 16.44 18.06 -26.65
N TRP A 737 17.47 17.39 -27.11
CA TRP A 737 18.79 17.49 -26.50
C TRP A 737 19.35 18.90 -26.65
N ILE A 738 19.87 19.44 -25.55
CA ILE A 738 20.66 20.66 -25.51
C ILE A 738 22.15 20.30 -25.64
N ALA A 739 22.60 19.32 -24.84
CA ALA A 739 23.97 18.81 -24.89
C ALA A 739 24.01 17.34 -24.45
N ASN A 740 24.82 16.54 -25.15
CA ASN A 740 25.36 15.27 -24.66
C ASN A 740 26.87 15.30 -24.93
N PHE A 741 27.69 14.90 -23.96
CA PHE A 741 29.14 15.07 -24.04
C PHE A 741 29.85 13.94 -24.82
N GLU A 742 29.08 13.22 -25.62
CA GLU A 742 29.44 12.00 -26.34
C GLU A 742 30.26 12.33 -27.59
N GLY A 743 31.36 11.60 -27.84
CA GLY A 743 32.19 11.76 -29.03
C GLY A 743 33.01 13.06 -29.10
N LEU A 744 33.06 13.86 -28.03
CA LEU A 744 33.89 15.06 -27.92
C LEU A 744 35.37 14.69 -27.66
N ASP A 745 36.30 15.50 -28.19
CA ASP A 745 37.74 15.27 -28.01
C ASP A 745 38.15 15.58 -26.56
N LYS A 746 39.06 14.79 -25.97
CA LYS A 746 39.59 15.03 -24.62
C LYS A 746 40.21 16.42 -24.43
N SER A 747 40.67 17.07 -25.50
CA SER A 747 41.20 18.44 -25.48
C SER A 747 40.12 19.53 -25.56
N THR A 748 38.84 19.17 -25.55
CA THR A 748 37.72 20.11 -25.57
C THR A 748 37.79 21.02 -24.32
N SER A 749 37.85 22.33 -24.55
CA SER A 749 37.82 23.35 -23.50
C SER A 749 36.40 23.89 -23.32
N PHE A 750 36.09 24.39 -22.12
CA PHE A 750 34.80 24.98 -21.78
C PHE A 750 34.99 26.40 -21.24
N ASP A 751 34.08 27.30 -21.58
CA ASP A 751 34.04 28.63 -20.99
C ASP A 751 33.54 28.54 -19.53
N THR A 752 34.27 29.16 -18.62
CA THR A 752 33.95 29.15 -17.17
C THR A 752 34.02 30.55 -16.56
N GLY A 753 33.35 30.71 -15.41
CA GLY A 753 33.57 31.84 -14.53
C GLY A 753 34.93 31.77 -13.84
N SER A 754 35.36 32.88 -13.22
CA SER A 754 36.72 33.01 -12.65
C SER A 754 37.05 32.06 -11.49
N TRP A 755 36.04 31.47 -10.84
CA TRP A 755 36.17 30.50 -9.75
C TRP A 755 35.77 29.08 -10.15
N ALA A 756 35.70 28.79 -11.45
CA ALA A 756 35.37 27.49 -11.96
C ALA A 756 36.38 27.03 -13.02
N ALA A 757 36.64 25.72 -13.06
CA ALA A 757 37.34 25.05 -14.14
C ALA A 757 36.49 23.88 -14.63
N ALA A 758 36.44 23.65 -15.94
CA ALA A 758 35.64 22.58 -16.53
C ALA A 758 36.44 21.75 -17.53
N SER A 759 36.12 20.45 -17.60
CA SER A 759 36.80 19.47 -18.45
C SER A 759 35.89 18.27 -18.74
N LEU A 760 36.21 17.45 -19.73
CA LEU A 760 35.54 16.17 -19.93
C LEU A 760 36.04 15.11 -18.94
N ASP A 761 35.11 14.29 -18.45
CA ASP A 761 35.37 13.13 -17.60
C ASP A 761 34.82 11.87 -18.26
N PHE A 762 35.72 10.94 -18.58
CA PHE A 762 35.39 9.70 -19.29
C PHE A 762 35.10 8.55 -18.33
N GLU A 763 35.32 8.73 -17.03
CA GLU A 763 35.10 7.71 -16.01
C GLU A 763 33.76 7.93 -15.31
N ASN A 764 33.52 9.13 -14.78
CA ASN A 764 32.30 9.45 -14.03
C ASN A 764 31.22 10.04 -14.95
N LYS A 765 30.30 9.21 -15.44
CA LYS A 765 29.26 9.58 -16.41
C LYS A 765 27.92 8.91 -16.07
N ALA A 766 26.81 9.60 -16.36
CA ALA A 766 25.47 9.05 -16.13
C ALA A 766 25.16 7.96 -17.16
N SER A 767 25.61 8.19 -18.40
CA SER A 767 25.51 7.24 -19.50
C SER A 767 26.61 7.50 -20.53
N GLY A 768 26.73 6.64 -21.54
CA GLY A 768 27.54 6.99 -22.72
C GLY A 768 29.06 6.92 -22.54
N GLU A 769 29.76 7.87 -23.15
CA GLU A 769 31.23 7.96 -23.29
C GLU A 769 31.87 8.96 -22.34
N ALA A 770 31.22 10.09 -22.05
CA ALA A 770 31.79 11.14 -21.20
C ALA A 770 30.73 12.03 -20.54
N SER A 771 31.11 12.72 -19.48
CA SER A 771 30.35 13.81 -18.85
C SER A 771 31.18 15.09 -18.77
N LEU A 772 30.52 16.20 -18.46
CA LEU A 772 31.16 17.48 -18.17
C LEU A 772 31.48 17.59 -16.69
N LYS A 773 32.76 17.58 -16.34
CA LYS A 773 33.23 17.85 -14.98
C LYS A 773 33.40 19.35 -14.75
N LEU A 774 32.69 19.87 -13.76
CA LEU A 774 32.83 21.22 -13.21
C LEU A 774 33.54 21.15 -11.85
N VAL A 775 34.63 21.89 -11.69
CA VAL A 775 35.34 22.07 -10.42
C VAL A 775 35.15 23.51 -9.97
N VAL A 776 34.44 23.71 -8.86
CA VAL A 776 34.20 25.01 -8.23
C VAL A 776 35.26 25.23 -7.15
N ASN A 777 36.11 26.24 -7.36
CA ASN A 777 37.23 26.60 -6.51
C ASN A 777 37.00 28.00 -5.93
N ASN A 778 35.97 28.16 -5.08
CA ASN A 778 35.71 29.43 -4.40
C ASN A 778 36.36 29.45 -3.00
N ASP A 779 36.85 30.63 -2.58
CA ASP A 779 37.46 30.86 -1.25
C ASP A 779 36.40 31.26 -0.19
N GLY A 780 35.16 30.80 -0.34
CA GLY A 780 34.02 31.10 0.54
C GLY A 780 33.02 32.13 0.01
N ASN A 781 33.20 32.65 -1.21
CA ASN A 781 32.25 33.56 -1.84
C ASN A 781 31.29 32.80 -2.78
N LYS A 782 29.98 32.81 -2.49
CA LYS A 782 28.94 32.05 -3.21
C LYS A 782 28.34 32.80 -4.41
N ASP A 783 29.17 33.49 -5.19
CA ASP A 783 28.72 34.18 -6.41
C ASP A 783 28.62 33.22 -7.61
N VAL A 784 27.40 32.80 -7.94
CA VAL A 784 27.12 31.92 -9.10
C VAL A 784 27.53 32.54 -10.44
N THR A 785 27.69 33.86 -10.53
CA THR A 785 28.17 34.54 -11.75
C THR A 785 29.66 34.31 -12.01
N GLN A 786 30.40 33.74 -11.06
CA GLN A 786 31.82 33.41 -11.19
C GLN A 786 32.09 31.90 -11.15
N GLN A 787 31.06 31.06 -10.94
CA GLN A 787 31.21 29.63 -10.62
C GLN A 787 30.54 28.72 -11.66
N TYR A 788 30.33 29.24 -12.87
CA TYR A 788 29.60 28.53 -13.91
C TYR A 788 30.51 27.83 -14.90
N VAL A 789 29.92 26.87 -15.60
CA VAL A 789 30.32 26.43 -16.95
C VAL A 789 29.28 26.87 -17.95
N SER A 790 29.73 27.35 -19.11
CA SER A 790 28.89 27.84 -20.19
C SER A 790 28.90 26.88 -21.37
N PHE A 791 27.77 26.85 -22.08
CA PHE A 791 27.65 26.18 -23.36
C PHE A 791 26.72 26.96 -24.28
N LYS A 792 27.14 27.09 -25.54
CA LYS A 792 26.30 27.65 -26.59
C LYS A 792 25.19 26.68 -26.98
N THR A 793 24.01 27.22 -27.23
CA THR A 793 22.85 26.47 -27.72
C THR A 793 22.21 27.20 -28.89
N SER A 794 21.57 26.46 -29.78
CA SER A 794 20.72 26.99 -30.85
C SER A 794 19.29 26.45 -30.78
N VAL A 795 18.93 25.84 -29.64
CA VAL A 795 17.63 25.18 -29.45
C VAL A 795 16.61 26.18 -28.91
N ASN A 796 15.43 26.21 -29.53
CA ASN A 796 14.33 27.04 -29.08
C ASN A 796 13.73 26.46 -27.79
N LEU A 797 13.79 27.23 -26.70
CA LEU A 797 13.32 26.83 -25.37
C LEU A 797 11.84 27.15 -25.12
N VAL A 798 11.11 27.72 -26.09
CA VAL A 798 9.65 27.92 -26.02
C VAL A 798 8.93 27.15 -27.11
N ASP A 799 7.66 26.88 -26.88
CA ASP A 799 6.73 26.26 -27.83
C ASP A 799 5.88 27.35 -28.49
N GLU A 800 5.57 27.21 -29.78
CA GLU A 800 4.66 28.10 -30.51
C GLU A 800 3.23 28.07 -29.94
N ALA A 801 2.82 26.97 -29.29
CA ALA A 801 1.49 26.83 -28.69
C ALA A 801 1.36 27.42 -27.27
N ASN A 802 2.48 27.75 -26.61
CA ASN A 802 2.55 28.32 -25.26
C ASN A 802 1.71 27.58 -24.18
N LYS A 803 1.37 26.30 -24.43
CA LYS A 803 0.33 25.59 -23.67
C LYS A 803 0.86 24.90 -22.40
N TYR A 804 2.13 24.52 -22.36
CA TYR A 804 2.74 23.85 -21.20
C TYR A 804 4.16 24.36 -20.92
N PRO A 805 4.54 24.47 -19.64
CA PRO A 805 5.86 24.97 -19.29
C PRO A 805 6.92 23.93 -19.64
N LYS A 806 7.89 24.32 -20.47
CA LYS A 806 9.05 23.46 -20.76
C LYS A 806 9.98 23.41 -19.55
N TYR A 807 10.53 22.23 -19.30
CA TYR A 807 11.58 21.98 -18.32
C TYR A 807 12.92 21.89 -19.03
N LEU A 808 13.94 22.55 -18.50
CA LEU A 808 15.33 22.20 -18.79
C LEU A 808 15.74 21.12 -17.78
N LEU A 809 16.11 19.95 -18.27
CA LEU A 809 16.51 18.80 -17.48
C LEU A 809 17.97 18.48 -17.74
N PHE A 810 18.67 18.06 -16.69
CA PHE A 810 20.03 17.57 -16.78
C PHE A 810 20.34 16.62 -15.64
N ASP A 811 21.19 15.64 -15.91
CA ASP A 811 21.70 14.74 -14.90
C ASP A 811 22.93 15.38 -14.25
N VAL A 812 22.97 15.35 -12.91
CA VAL A 812 24.05 15.92 -12.10
C VAL A 812 24.56 14.87 -11.14
N PHE A 813 25.86 14.60 -11.19
CA PHE A 813 26.58 13.99 -10.09
C PHE A 813 27.16 15.09 -9.22
N ASN A 814 26.81 15.08 -7.94
CA ASN A 814 27.37 15.99 -6.97
C ASN A 814 28.40 15.23 -6.12
N GLY A 815 29.69 15.42 -6.40
CA GLY A 815 30.79 14.75 -5.69
C GLY A 815 31.09 15.33 -4.30
N THR A 816 30.17 16.11 -3.73
CA THR A 816 30.29 16.66 -2.38
C THR A 816 29.45 15.86 -1.38
N GLY A 817 29.70 16.09 -0.08
CA GLY A 817 28.95 15.44 1.00
C GLY A 817 27.60 16.08 1.33
N LYS A 818 27.09 17.02 0.52
CA LYS A 818 25.84 17.76 0.78
C LYS A 818 25.05 17.94 -0.51
N GLU A 819 23.73 17.88 -0.42
CA GLU A 819 22.85 18.19 -1.54
C GLU A 819 22.94 19.66 -1.94
N SER A 820 22.76 19.96 -3.23
CA SER A 820 22.83 21.32 -3.74
C SER A 820 21.90 21.53 -4.93
N ASN A 821 21.40 22.76 -5.09
CA ASN A 821 20.66 23.15 -6.29
C ASN A 821 21.64 23.59 -7.38
N VAL A 822 21.19 23.55 -8.62
CA VAL A 822 21.94 24.12 -9.75
C VAL A 822 21.35 25.48 -10.06
N ALA A 823 22.19 26.50 -10.13
CA ALA A 823 21.81 27.80 -10.67
C ALA A 823 21.98 27.78 -12.18
N VAL A 824 20.94 28.18 -12.90
CA VAL A 824 20.90 28.19 -14.36
C VAL A 824 20.72 29.62 -14.84
N THR A 825 21.65 30.10 -15.67
CA THR A 825 21.53 31.40 -16.36
C THR A 825 21.23 31.16 -17.83
N LEU A 826 20.16 31.77 -18.35
CA LEU A 826 19.82 31.80 -19.77
C LEU A 826 20.24 33.15 -20.36
N ILE A 827 20.84 33.14 -21.55
CA ILE A 827 21.25 34.35 -22.27
C ILE A 827 20.65 34.33 -23.68
N ASP A 828 19.93 35.38 -24.04
CA ASP A 828 19.30 35.54 -25.35
C ASP A 828 20.26 36.12 -26.41
N LYS A 829 19.85 36.07 -27.69
CA LYS A 829 20.64 36.61 -28.83
C LYS A 829 20.98 38.10 -28.70
N ASN A 830 20.25 38.86 -27.87
CA ASN A 830 20.48 40.28 -27.63
C ASN A 830 21.42 40.51 -26.44
N GLY A 831 21.90 39.44 -25.79
CA GLY A 831 22.77 39.48 -24.63
C GLY A 831 22.04 39.76 -23.31
N LYS A 832 20.70 39.72 -23.28
CA LYS A 832 19.97 39.81 -22.02
C LYS A 832 20.05 38.47 -21.29
N GLN A 833 20.18 38.52 -19.96
CA GLN A 833 20.39 37.33 -19.13
C GLN A 833 19.41 37.29 -17.96
N ALA A 834 18.99 36.09 -17.56
CA ALA A 834 18.21 35.83 -16.36
C ALA A 834 18.66 34.52 -15.71
N THR A 835 18.64 34.48 -14.38
CA THR A 835 19.12 33.33 -13.59
C THR A 835 18.01 32.83 -12.68
N ALA A 836 17.85 31.51 -12.58
CA ALA A 836 17.00 30.87 -11.59
C ALA A 836 17.66 29.59 -11.07
N SER A 837 17.27 29.18 -9.86
CA SER A 837 17.70 27.91 -9.29
C SER A 837 16.75 26.79 -9.68
N THR A 838 17.28 25.58 -9.82
CA THR A 838 16.50 24.36 -10.03
C THR A 838 15.57 24.08 -8.86
N HIS A 839 14.58 23.22 -9.11
CA HIS A 839 13.54 22.94 -8.13
C HIS A 839 14.10 22.30 -6.84
N ALA A 840 13.65 22.80 -5.69
CA ALA A 840 14.21 22.45 -4.37
C ALA A 840 13.99 20.99 -3.96
N GLN A 841 13.08 20.28 -4.63
CA GLN A 841 12.68 18.89 -4.35
C GLN A 841 13.42 17.86 -5.23
N THR A 842 14.31 18.33 -6.08
CA THR A 842 15.08 17.52 -7.02
C THR A 842 16.52 18.02 -7.02
N LYS A 843 17.12 18.10 -5.83
CA LYS A 843 18.50 18.56 -5.66
C LYS A 843 19.48 17.59 -6.28
N ALA A 844 20.66 18.10 -6.61
CA ALA A 844 21.80 17.26 -6.94
C ALA A 844 22.24 16.48 -5.68
N LEU A 845 21.99 15.17 -5.66
CA LEU A 845 22.19 14.30 -4.49
C LEU A 845 23.67 14.13 -4.15
N ALA A 846 24.00 14.17 -2.86
CA ALA A 846 25.37 13.99 -2.38
C ALA A 846 25.95 12.63 -2.79
N ASN A 847 27.09 12.65 -3.46
CA ASN A 847 27.83 11.50 -3.99
C ASN A 847 27.00 10.57 -4.90
N ALA A 848 25.99 11.08 -5.58
CA ALA A 848 25.12 10.31 -6.46
C ALA A 848 24.71 11.10 -7.71
N TRP A 849 24.36 10.36 -8.77
CA TRP A 849 23.70 10.93 -9.94
C TRP A 849 22.22 11.19 -9.62
N SER A 850 21.72 12.32 -10.08
CA SER A 850 20.33 12.74 -9.90
C SER A 850 19.89 13.59 -11.08
N ARG A 851 18.61 13.47 -11.46
CA ARG A 851 18.04 14.30 -12.52
C ARG A 851 17.44 15.54 -11.91
N VAL A 852 17.88 16.69 -12.41
CA VAL A 852 17.51 17.99 -11.87
C VAL A 852 16.74 18.79 -12.95
N PRO A 853 15.45 19.09 -12.72
CA PRO A 853 14.66 19.99 -13.55
C PRO A 853 14.77 21.47 -13.13
N LEU A 854 14.72 22.33 -14.15
CA LEU A 854 14.38 23.74 -14.04
C LEU A 854 13.12 24.01 -14.87
N LEU A 855 12.07 24.52 -14.23
CA LEU A 855 10.88 24.99 -14.91
C LEU A 855 11.18 26.32 -15.62
N LEU A 856 11.14 26.36 -16.95
CA LEU A 856 11.57 27.56 -17.69
C LEU A 856 10.73 28.80 -17.40
N LYS A 857 9.47 28.64 -16.96
CA LYS A 857 8.66 29.78 -16.54
C LYS A 857 9.15 30.43 -15.25
N SER A 858 9.88 29.73 -14.37
CA SER A 858 10.46 30.32 -13.15
C SER A 858 11.72 31.15 -13.42
N VAL A 859 12.19 31.19 -14.67
CA VAL A 859 13.29 32.10 -15.08
C VAL A 859 12.68 33.48 -15.36
N ASP A 860 12.64 34.32 -14.34
CA ASP A 860 12.10 35.68 -14.43
C ASP A 860 13.14 36.69 -14.90
N GLY A 861 12.70 37.61 -15.78
CA GLY A 861 13.54 38.67 -16.34
C GLY A 861 13.12 39.05 -17.76
N GLU A 862 13.58 40.21 -18.23
CA GLU A 862 13.39 40.60 -19.63
C GLU A 862 14.30 39.79 -20.56
N ILE A 863 13.99 38.51 -20.79
CA ILE A 863 14.74 37.66 -21.71
C ILE A 863 13.84 37.11 -22.82
N ASP A 864 14.35 37.09 -24.05
CA ASP A 864 13.66 36.40 -25.15
C ASP A 864 13.94 34.90 -25.09
N LYS A 865 13.09 34.15 -24.37
CA LYS A 865 13.18 32.68 -24.22
C LYS A 865 13.07 31.93 -25.57
N SER A 866 12.62 32.59 -26.64
CA SER A 866 12.58 32.02 -28.00
C SER A 866 13.90 32.05 -28.75
N SER A 867 14.88 32.80 -28.24
CA SER A 867 16.17 32.99 -28.89
C SER A 867 17.35 32.89 -27.93
N ILE A 868 17.30 31.92 -27.02
CA ILE A 868 18.42 31.60 -26.13
C ILE A 868 19.59 31.06 -26.95
N VAL A 869 20.77 31.66 -26.74
CA VAL A 869 22.02 31.33 -27.44
C VAL A 869 23.09 30.75 -26.52
N GLU A 870 22.93 30.91 -25.20
CA GLU A 870 23.88 30.42 -24.20
C GLU A 870 23.14 30.05 -22.91
N ILE A 871 23.57 28.95 -22.31
CA ILE A 871 23.11 28.47 -21.02
C ILE A 871 24.34 28.28 -20.13
N ARG A 872 24.24 28.76 -18.89
CA ARG A 872 25.28 28.57 -17.88
C ARG A 872 24.73 27.74 -16.72
N LEU A 873 25.50 26.77 -16.27
CA LEU A 873 25.21 25.98 -15.08
C LEU A 873 26.25 26.27 -14.01
N ALA A 874 25.79 26.56 -12.79
CA ALA A 874 26.64 26.87 -11.65
C ALA A 874 26.21 26.10 -10.41
N MET A 875 27.18 25.80 -9.55
CA MET A 875 26.98 25.25 -8.21
C MET A 875 27.51 26.25 -7.18
N GLU A 876 26.77 26.44 -6.09
CA GLU A 876 27.11 27.47 -5.07
C GLU A 876 28.26 27.07 -4.15
N ASP A 877 28.45 25.76 -3.94
CA ASP A 877 29.41 25.24 -2.98
C ASP A 877 30.69 24.76 -3.68
N PRO A 878 31.87 24.93 -3.05
CA PRO A 878 33.11 24.36 -3.56
C PRO A 878 33.03 22.84 -3.67
N GLY A 879 33.48 22.30 -4.80
CA GLY A 879 33.36 20.87 -5.05
C GLY A 879 33.62 20.47 -6.48
N THR A 880 33.50 19.17 -6.71
CA THR A 880 33.51 18.57 -8.05
C THR A 880 32.11 18.07 -8.37
N TYR A 881 31.62 18.47 -9.53
CA TYR A 881 30.32 18.09 -10.06
C TYR A 881 30.50 17.55 -11.46
N ASN A 882 29.65 16.61 -11.87
CA ASN A 882 29.58 16.18 -13.26
C ASN A 882 28.17 16.43 -13.79
N PHE A 883 28.07 16.99 -14.98
CA PHE A 883 26.83 17.20 -15.72
C PHE A 883 26.78 16.27 -16.90
N ASP A 884 25.61 15.69 -17.16
CA ASP A 884 25.35 14.84 -18.31
C ASP A 884 23.89 15.00 -18.74
N ASN A 885 23.55 14.47 -19.90
CA ASN A 885 22.17 14.40 -20.39
C ASN A 885 21.35 15.69 -20.30
N ILE A 886 21.80 16.77 -20.93
CA ILE A 886 21.10 18.06 -20.90
C ILE A 886 20.08 18.11 -22.03
N PHE A 887 18.80 18.24 -21.71
CA PHE A 887 17.71 18.31 -22.68
C PHE A 887 16.57 19.19 -22.18
N VAL A 888 15.70 19.62 -23.09
CA VAL A 888 14.44 20.31 -22.77
C VAL A 888 13.27 19.37 -23.08
N GLY A 889 12.22 19.39 -22.26
CA GLY A 889 10.99 18.62 -22.44
C GLY A 889 9.77 19.36 -21.92
N GLN A 890 8.56 18.88 -22.23
CA GLN A 890 7.30 19.42 -21.71
C GLN A 890 6.97 18.91 -20.31
N SER A 891 7.71 17.93 -19.80
CA SER A 891 7.45 17.30 -18.52
C SER A 891 8.74 16.82 -17.82
N PHE A 892 8.63 16.49 -16.53
CA PHE A 892 9.68 15.74 -15.85
C PHE A 892 9.52 14.23 -16.10
N SER A 893 10.58 13.59 -16.59
CA SER A 893 10.67 12.13 -16.71
C SER A 893 12.08 11.65 -16.36
N ASN A 894 12.19 10.51 -15.67
CA ASN A 894 13.47 9.87 -15.36
C ASN A 894 14.12 9.22 -16.59
N ASN A 895 13.36 8.94 -17.65
CA ASN A 895 13.92 8.38 -18.87
C ASN A 895 14.66 9.44 -19.67
N VAL A 896 15.86 9.15 -20.16
CA VAL A 896 16.57 10.04 -21.09
C VAL A 896 15.87 9.97 -22.46
N PRO A 897 15.77 11.07 -23.24
CA PRO A 897 15.29 11.00 -24.62
C PRO A 897 16.15 10.02 -25.44
N ALA A 898 15.57 9.39 -26.45
CA ALA A 898 16.39 8.61 -27.39
C ALA A 898 17.49 9.50 -27.97
N LYS A 899 18.72 8.97 -28.12
CA LYS A 899 19.81 9.71 -28.76
C LYS A 899 19.36 10.06 -30.18
N ILE A 900 19.36 11.35 -30.52
CA ILE A 900 19.14 11.78 -31.90
C ILE A 900 20.40 11.41 -32.69
N ASP A 901 20.24 10.43 -33.56
CA ASP A 901 21.27 9.80 -34.36
C ASP A 901 20.78 9.51 -35.79
N ILE A 902 21.59 8.81 -36.58
CA ILE A 902 21.21 8.42 -37.94
C ILE A 902 19.94 7.56 -37.98
N LEU A 903 19.70 6.71 -36.98
CA LEU A 903 18.50 5.87 -36.93
C LEU A 903 17.25 6.71 -36.71
N THR A 904 17.36 7.80 -35.97
CA THR A 904 16.29 8.80 -35.82
C THR A 904 15.92 9.41 -37.17
N VAL A 905 16.93 9.86 -37.94
CA VAL A 905 16.69 10.40 -39.30
C VAL A 905 16.12 9.33 -40.22
N ARG A 906 16.59 8.09 -40.12
CA ARG A 906 16.06 6.96 -40.88
C ARG A 906 14.57 6.74 -40.62
N GLY A 907 14.17 6.72 -39.35
CA GLY A 907 12.77 6.57 -38.96
C GLY A 907 11.89 7.72 -39.46
N LEU A 908 12.39 8.96 -39.43
CA LEU A 908 11.70 10.11 -40.02
C LEU A 908 11.51 9.94 -41.54
N VAL A 909 12.56 9.52 -42.25
CA VAL A 909 12.52 9.29 -43.70
C VAL A 909 11.58 8.15 -44.08
N GLU A 910 11.48 7.11 -43.26
CA GLU A 910 10.57 5.98 -43.48
C GLU A 910 9.10 6.37 -43.32
N LYS A 911 8.79 7.25 -42.35
CA LYS A 911 7.45 7.77 -42.07
C LYS A 911 7.05 8.96 -42.95
N ALA A 912 8.03 9.70 -43.49
CA ALA A 912 7.81 10.90 -44.29
C ALA A 912 7.06 10.60 -45.60
N ASP A 913 6.17 11.52 -45.97
CA ASP A 913 5.54 11.49 -47.29
C ASP A 913 6.54 12.00 -48.35
N ILE A 914 7.13 11.05 -49.06
CA ILE A 914 8.15 11.27 -50.09
C ILE A 914 7.61 10.68 -51.39
N GLN A 915 7.44 11.53 -52.40
CA GLN A 915 6.90 11.10 -53.68
C GLN A 915 7.76 9.98 -54.32
N PRO A 916 7.14 8.97 -54.98
CA PRO A 916 7.87 7.84 -55.53
C PRO A 916 8.76 8.28 -56.71
N GLY A 917 10.08 8.09 -56.57
CA GLY A 917 11.06 8.48 -57.60
C GLY A 917 12.52 8.16 -57.27
N GLY A 918 12.79 7.21 -56.37
CA GLY A 918 14.15 6.88 -55.91
C GLY A 918 14.74 7.84 -54.87
N ILE A 919 14.08 8.97 -54.58
CA ILE A 919 14.52 9.98 -53.61
C ILE A 919 14.65 9.39 -52.20
N ARG A 920 13.64 8.63 -51.73
CA ARG A 920 13.70 7.95 -50.42
C ARG A 920 14.94 7.04 -50.32
N ASN A 921 15.18 6.22 -51.35
CA ASN A 921 16.35 5.34 -51.38
C ASN A 921 17.67 6.13 -51.43
N ALA A 922 17.73 7.24 -52.15
CA ALA A 922 18.92 8.10 -52.18
C ALA A 922 19.23 8.67 -50.78
N VAL A 923 18.21 9.08 -50.03
CA VAL A 923 18.36 9.55 -48.64
C VAL A 923 18.85 8.41 -47.74
N LEU A 924 18.21 7.24 -47.81
CA LEU A 924 18.59 6.05 -47.01
C LEU A 924 20.03 5.58 -47.29
N VAL A 925 20.47 5.59 -48.55
CA VAL A 925 21.85 5.21 -48.92
C VAL A 925 22.89 6.18 -48.34
N GLN A 926 22.59 7.48 -48.30
CA GLN A 926 23.51 8.44 -47.66
C GLN A 926 23.56 8.25 -46.15
N LEU A 927 22.44 7.91 -45.51
CA LEU A 927 22.42 7.52 -44.10
C LEU A 927 23.27 6.27 -43.85
N ASP A 928 23.15 5.22 -44.66
CA ASP A 928 23.98 4.00 -44.57
C ASP A 928 25.49 4.31 -44.73
N ASN A 929 25.83 5.25 -45.60
CA ASN A 929 27.23 5.68 -45.80
C ASN A 929 27.77 6.40 -44.57
N ALA A 930 27.01 7.35 -44.02
CA ALA A 930 27.40 8.06 -42.82
C ALA A 930 27.52 7.10 -41.62
N GLU A 931 26.57 6.18 -41.45
CA GLU A 931 26.57 5.16 -40.39
C GLU A 931 27.80 4.26 -40.46
N ARG A 932 28.19 3.82 -41.66
CA ARG A 932 29.42 3.03 -41.85
C ARG A 932 30.67 3.78 -41.43
N ASP A 933 30.75 5.08 -41.69
CA ASP A 933 31.91 5.87 -41.33
C ASP A 933 31.95 6.18 -39.82
N PHE A 934 30.80 6.37 -39.16
CA PHE A 934 30.74 6.46 -37.70
C PHE A 934 31.13 5.13 -37.03
N LYS A 935 30.62 4.00 -37.52
CA LYS A 935 31.01 2.68 -37.00
C LYS A 935 32.51 2.42 -37.13
N LYS A 936 33.12 2.78 -38.26
CA LYS A 936 34.58 2.72 -38.42
C LYS A 936 35.31 3.59 -37.41
N ALA A 937 34.76 4.77 -37.09
CA ALA A 937 35.35 5.64 -36.10
C ALA A 937 35.38 4.98 -34.71
N ASP A 938 34.27 4.36 -34.29
CA ASP A 938 34.18 3.64 -33.01
C ASP A 938 35.16 2.47 -32.97
N ASP A 939 35.26 1.70 -34.06
CA ASP A 939 36.19 0.60 -34.17
C ASP A 939 37.66 1.07 -34.08
N PHE A 940 37.99 2.23 -34.66
CA PHE A 940 39.32 2.83 -34.53
C PHE A 940 39.60 3.37 -33.12
N ALA A 941 38.61 3.99 -32.47
CA ALA A 941 38.73 4.50 -31.11
C ALA A 941 38.97 3.36 -30.10
N LYS A 942 38.21 2.26 -30.22
CA LYS A 942 38.42 1.03 -29.42
C LYS A 942 39.80 0.40 -29.60
N GLN A 943 40.44 0.64 -30.74
CA GLN A 943 41.81 0.18 -31.04
C GLN A 943 42.89 1.20 -30.62
N GLY A 944 42.51 2.32 -29.97
CA GLY A 944 43.43 3.41 -29.60
C GLY A 944 43.96 4.23 -30.77
N LYS A 945 43.31 4.17 -31.95
CA LYS A 945 43.77 4.82 -33.19
C LYS A 945 43.06 6.16 -33.41
N GLU A 946 43.26 7.10 -32.51
CA GLU A 946 42.42 8.31 -32.42
C GLU A 946 42.41 9.16 -33.71
N LYS A 947 43.55 9.32 -34.41
CA LYS A 947 43.59 10.07 -35.69
C LYS A 947 42.75 9.43 -36.80
N GLN A 948 42.66 8.10 -36.81
CA GLN A 948 41.86 7.38 -37.80
C GLN A 948 40.37 7.44 -37.43
N ALA A 949 40.08 7.37 -36.12
CA ALA A 949 38.74 7.60 -35.61
C ALA A 949 38.24 8.99 -36.00
N GLU A 950 39.04 10.03 -35.76
CA GLU A 950 38.72 11.41 -36.09
C GLU A 950 38.45 11.61 -37.59
N GLN A 951 39.28 11.05 -38.45
CA GLN A 951 39.09 11.14 -39.91
C GLN A 951 37.81 10.43 -40.37
N ALA A 952 37.48 9.27 -39.77
CA ALA A 952 36.25 8.55 -40.08
C ALA A 952 35.01 9.33 -39.61
N ARG A 953 35.02 9.93 -38.41
CA ARG A 953 33.95 10.85 -37.94
C ARG A 953 33.76 12.02 -38.91
N LYS A 954 34.85 12.66 -39.36
CA LYS A 954 34.80 13.77 -40.33
C LYS A 954 34.11 13.39 -41.64
N ASN A 955 34.34 12.17 -42.14
CA ASN A 955 33.70 11.67 -43.35
C ASN A 955 32.20 11.42 -43.15
N GLY A 956 31.82 10.81 -42.02
CA GLY A 956 30.42 10.61 -41.64
C GLY A 956 29.65 11.92 -41.61
N TYR A 957 30.16 12.93 -40.90
CA TYR A 957 29.52 14.25 -40.84
C TYR A 957 29.45 14.97 -42.19
N LYS A 958 30.48 14.87 -43.04
CA LYS A 958 30.44 15.45 -44.39
C LYS A 958 29.33 14.83 -45.24
N THR A 959 29.07 13.55 -45.04
CA THR A 959 27.97 12.84 -45.70
C THR A 959 26.62 13.35 -45.21
N LEU A 960 26.45 13.55 -43.90
CA LEU A 960 25.23 14.12 -43.34
C LEU A 960 24.98 15.56 -43.82
N ASP A 961 26.02 16.38 -43.92
CA ASP A 961 25.92 17.76 -44.43
C ASP A 961 25.46 17.79 -45.90
N SER A 962 26.01 16.88 -46.71
CA SER A 962 25.57 16.69 -48.10
C SER A 962 24.12 16.19 -48.18
N LEU A 963 23.71 15.34 -47.25
CA LEU A 963 22.35 14.82 -47.15
C LEU A 963 21.35 15.90 -46.76
N LYS A 964 21.71 16.77 -45.81
CA LYS A 964 20.89 17.93 -45.42
C LYS A 964 20.62 18.81 -46.64
N ASP A 965 21.65 19.20 -47.37
CA ASP A 965 21.52 19.98 -48.60
C ASP A 965 20.63 19.29 -49.64
N PHE A 966 20.74 17.96 -49.74
CA PHE A 966 19.91 17.17 -50.62
C PHE A 966 18.43 17.23 -50.22
N VAL A 967 18.09 17.00 -48.95
CA VAL A 967 16.71 17.06 -48.44
C VAL A 967 16.12 18.46 -48.62
N SER A 968 16.87 19.51 -48.28
CA SER A 968 16.46 20.91 -48.46
C SER A 968 16.12 21.27 -49.91
N LYS A 969 16.86 20.72 -50.89
CA LYS A 969 16.57 20.95 -52.33
C LYS A 969 15.27 20.29 -52.81
N HIS A 970 14.79 19.27 -52.08
CA HIS A 970 13.59 18.49 -52.41
C HIS A 970 12.37 18.87 -51.56
N LEU A 971 12.53 19.77 -50.59
CA LEU A 971 11.47 20.35 -49.78
C LEU A 971 10.37 20.96 -50.66
N GLY A 972 9.11 20.61 -50.37
CA GLY A 972 7.92 21.11 -51.08
C GLY A 972 7.79 20.62 -52.53
N LYS A 973 8.79 19.92 -53.07
CA LYS A 973 8.80 19.36 -54.44
C LYS A 973 8.56 17.86 -54.46
N HIS A 974 9.31 17.15 -53.63
CA HIS A 974 9.30 15.69 -53.56
C HIS A 974 9.18 15.16 -52.13
N ILE A 975 9.46 15.99 -51.14
CA ILE A 975 9.27 15.70 -49.71
C ILE A 975 8.31 16.77 -49.17
N ARG A 976 7.27 16.33 -48.45
CA ARG A 976 6.32 17.24 -47.80
C ARG A 976 7.05 18.23 -46.90
N GLU A 977 6.63 19.49 -46.90
CA GLU A 977 7.37 20.60 -46.29
C GLU A 977 7.66 20.37 -44.80
N GLU A 978 6.66 19.88 -44.05
CA GLU A 978 6.80 19.53 -42.64
C GLU A 978 7.77 18.35 -42.39
N ASP A 979 7.78 17.35 -43.26
CA ASP A 979 8.67 16.19 -43.14
C ASP A 979 10.12 16.57 -43.50
N ALA A 980 10.30 17.38 -44.54
CA ALA A 980 11.60 17.92 -44.92
C ALA A 980 12.17 18.81 -43.82
N ALA A 981 11.36 19.69 -43.22
CA ALA A 981 11.76 20.53 -42.10
C ALA A 981 12.21 19.69 -40.89
N LYS A 982 11.47 18.63 -40.53
CA LYS A 982 11.85 17.70 -39.45
C LYS A 982 13.14 16.93 -39.74
N ILE A 983 13.31 16.43 -40.96
CA ILE A 983 14.52 15.71 -41.37
C ILE A 983 15.73 16.64 -41.36
N VAL A 984 15.59 17.85 -41.92
CA VAL A 984 16.66 18.87 -41.96
C VAL A 984 17.03 19.33 -40.56
N SER A 985 16.06 19.64 -39.70
CA SER A 985 16.34 20.06 -38.32
C SER A 985 17.03 18.95 -37.51
N THR A 986 16.65 17.69 -37.73
CA THR A 986 17.29 16.53 -37.10
C THR A 986 18.72 16.32 -37.61
N LEU A 987 18.95 16.47 -38.92
CA LEU A 987 20.29 16.43 -39.51
C LEU A 987 21.14 17.59 -39.01
N ASP A 988 20.59 18.79 -38.95
CA ASP A 988 21.23 19.98 -38.39
C ASP A 988 21.63 19.75 -36.95
N TYR A 989 20.77 19.11 -36.14
CA TYR A 989 21.09 18.73 -34.78
C TYR A 989 22.29 17.77 -34.72
N ILE A 990 22.30 16.70 -35.53
CA ILE A 990 23.40 15.72 -35.57
C ILE A 990 24.70 16.36 -36.07
N ILE A 991 24.62 17.24 -37.07
CA ILE A 991 25.77 17.94 -37.63
C ILE A 991 26.28 18.99 -36.64
N ALA A 992 25.39 19.70 -35.94
CA ALA A 992 25.75 20.71 -34.96
C ALA A 992 26.54 20.11 -33.78
N LYS A 993 26.37 18.82 -33.45
CA LYS A 993 27.26 18.11 -32.50
C LYS A 993 28.74 18.18 -32.89
N LYS A 994 29.07 18.26 -34.18
CA LYS A 994 30.44 18.48 -34.68
C LYS A 994 30.97 19.88 -34.36
N THR A 995 30.07 20.86 -34.27
CA THR A 995 30.37 22.28 -34.11
C THR A 995 29.93 22.83 -32.76
N MET A 996 29.55 21.98 -31.82
CA MET A 996 29.59 22.35 -30.40
C MET A 996 31.06 22.56 -30.05
N THR A 997 31.59 23.72 -30.44
CA THR A 997 32.53 24.45 -29.62
C THR A 997 31.76 24.80 -28.35
N PRO A 998 32.07 24.18 -27.21
CA PRO A 998 31.62 24.71 -25.95
C PRO A 998 32.10 26.15 -25.78
#